data_AF-A0A4P6P102-F1
#
_entry.id   AF-A0A4P6P102-F1
#
_cell.length_a   1.000
_cell.length_b   1.000
_cell.length_c   1.000
_cell.angle_alpha   90.00
_cell.angle_beta   90.00
_cell.angle_gamma   90.00
#
_symmetry.space_group_name_H-M   'P 1'
#
loop_
_entity.id
_entity.type
_entity.pdbx_description
1 polymer ?
#
loop_
_entity_poly.entity_id
_entity_poly.type
_entity_poly.pdbx_seq_one_letter_code
_entity_poly.pdbx_strand_id
1 'polypeptide(L)'
;MTPKQISLVQQSWKKVLPIAPKAAEIFYQTLFEMDPSLASLFPEDLSEQHKKLMAMLDTAVKLLDDPEKLIPALEKLGVKHLDYGTQTEHYETVGAALIKTLAIGLDKEFTASVKRAWTAVYKTLSSTMINAANAAKNLDETNSKPNKTKGSAMDMKTQHSNDLAVRLQGALDQSTTAFMMINRDFEITYFNKATLALLKKHEQTFAKKWPGFTANEDDLMATNIDIFHHNPAHQRKLLSDPNNLPYKTDIYIEHLTIELNVTAISDSKGEYIGNSLEWADVTEVRAKQNQAAQLLGAIEQSATANMMIDRDFNITYANVASLKLLKEHEATFASIWPGFSADADSLIGLNIDMFHKSPEHQRKLLADPNNLPYKTDIKIAHLIFELNVSAIRDSSGEYIGNSLEWQDVTEQRAKSVEVGRLTSAVEGMTTNLMMADLKGNIVYANPAVTEMLRKREAQLRTVLPSFSVDTMVGSNFDSFHRNPAHQQNLLGNADNMPYTTEISVVGLTFELTAIALRDEDGNHVGNAVQWLDLTEEKDAQGQIENMITDAISGKLDSRIATESYEGFMKILGDNINNLMDAIVEPITDAINIAQALADGDLTQSMSNDYGGEFLALANAMNGSIENLTNMVTEIRNASTNVFDSAREIAQGNNELSHRTESQASSLEETASAMEELTSTVQQNAENTTEASKLSNSVMEKASNGGSVVRNAITAMSDINKSSKKIADIISVIDEIAFQTNLLALNAAVEAARAGEQGRGFAVVAAEVRNLAQRSAGAAKEIKGLINDSVEAVGQGTKLVDETGQTFSELVTSIEEVSKMISDIDSAGKEQSAGIGEVSAAVSQMDEMTQQNAALVEEAAASSKSMEEQSQALLEQVSFFNDGSSEVNATQVIRSPREAKSNFSPSTTIPTPANNRKVKRPVTPIDQEWEEF
;
A
#
# COMPACT_ATOMS: atom_id res chain seq x y z
N MET A 1 -18.47 37.15 19.49
CA MET A 1 -19.08 35.82 19.76
C MET A 1 -18.46 35.23 21.02
N THR A 2 -19.03 34.20 21.66
CA THR A 2 -18.35 33.44 22.73
C THR A 2 -17.72 32.15 22.16
N PRO A 3 -16.62 31.62 22.73
CA PRO A 3 -16.01 30.36 22.27
C PRO A 3 -17.00 29.18 22.25
N LYS A 4 -17.93 29.14 23.20
CA LYS A 4 -18.99 28.12 23.24
C LYS A 4 -19.99 28.22 22.08
N GLN A 5 -20.23 29.42 21.52
CA GLN A 5 -21.05 29.57 20.30
C GLN A 5 -20.27 29.14 19.05
N ILE A 6 -18.99 29.51 18.96
CA ILE A 6 -18.12 29.14 17.84
C ILE A 6 -18.00 27.61 17.74
N SER A 7 -17.66 26.95 18.85
CA SER A 7 -17.52 25.49 18.91
C SER A 7 -18.83 24.76 18.56
N LEU A 8 -20.00 25.25 19.00
CA LEU A 8 -21.30 24.68 18.62
C LEU A 8 -21.61 24.84 17.11
N VAL A 9 -21.22 25.96 16.51
CA VAL A 9 -21.37 26.20 15.07
C VAL A 9 -20.46 25.29 14.26
N GLN A 10 -19.18 25.17 14.62
CA GLN A 10 -18.24 24.27 13.96
C GLN A 10 -18.63 22.78 14.10
N GLN A 11 -19.06 22.34 15.28
CA GLN A 11 -19.48 20.95 15.52
C GLN A 11 -20.73 20.58 14.73
N SER A 12 -21.71 21.49 14.63
CA SER A 12 -22.91 21.26 13.80
C SER A 12 -22.61 21.38 12.31
N TRP A 13 -21.74 22.31 11.88
CA TRP A 13 -21.32 22.44 10.48
C TRP A 13 -20.64 21.17 9.94
N LYS A 14 -19.81 20.49 10.75
CA LYS A 14 -19.20 19.21 10.39
C LYS A 14 -20.23 18.12 10.01
N LYS A 15 -21.49 18.24 10.45
CA LYS A 15 -22.60 17.34 10.09
C LYS A 15 -23.42 17.82 8.89
N VAL A 16 -23.28 19.08 8.47
CA VAL A 16 -23.90 19.63 7.25
C VAL A 16 -23.02 19.37 6.02
N LEU A 17 -21.69 19.35 6.18
CA LEU A 17 -20.75 19.09 5.08
C LEU A 17 -21.05 17.82 4.25
N PRO A 18 -21.44 16.66 4.82
CA PRO A 18 -21.77 15.46 4.03
C PRO A 18 -23.02 15.61 3.13
N ILE A 19 -23.89 16.59 3.41
CA ILE A 19 -25.10 16.89 2.62
C ILE A 19 -24.98 18.20 1.84
N ALA A 20 -23.77 18.75 1.72
CA ALA A 20 -23.50 20.09 1.19
C ALA A 20 -24.20 20.43 -0.15
N PRO A 21 -24.24 19.56 -1.19
CA PRO A 21 -24.91 19.89 -2.45
C PRO A 21 -26.42 20.12 -2.27
N LYS A 22 -27.07 19.27 -1.47
CA LYS A 22 -28.50 19.35 -1.17
C LYS A 22 -28.83 20.49 -0.20
N ALA A 23 -27.92 20.79 0.73
CA ALA A 23 -28.06 21.95 1.61
C ALA A 23 -28.01 23.27 0.81
N ALA A 24 -27.13 23.37 -0.19
CA ALA A 24 -27.05 24.55 -1.06
C ALA A 24 -28.31 24.72 -1.93
N GLU A 25 -28.81 23.64 -2.52
CA GLU A 25 -30.07 23.61 -3.28
C GLU A 25 -31.26 24.09 -2.41
N ILE A 26 -31.42 23.52 -1.21
CA ILE A 26 -32.46 23.92 -0.24
C ILE A 26 -32.31 25.39 0.17
N PHE A 27 -31.07 25.90 0.27
CA PHE A 27 -30.80 27.30 0.59
C PHE A 27 -31.27 28.24 -0.51
N TYR A 28 -30.88 28.01 -1.78
CA TYR A 28 -31.28 28.91 -2.87
C TYR A 28 -32.77 28.83 -3.16
N GLN A 29 -33.37 27.63 -3.13
CA GLN A 29 -34.83 27.49 -3.18
C GLN A 29 -35.50 28.29 -2.05
N THR A 30 -35.04 28.13 -0.81
CA THR A 30 -35.59 28.87 0.33
C THR A 30 -35.38 30.38 0.20
N LEU A 31 -34.25 30.83 -0.33
CA LEU A 31 -33.94 32.25 -0.49
C LEU A 31 -34.92 32.91 -1.47
N PHE A 32 -35.17 32.27 -2.62
CA PHE A 32 -36.10 32.79 -3.62
C PHE A 32 -37.58 32.56 -3.26
N GLU A 33 -37.90 31.57 -2.41
CA GLU A 33 -39.21 31.47 -1.73
C GLU A 33 -39.45 32.63 -0.75
N MET A 34 -38.40 33.13 -0.08
CA MET A 34 -38.50 34.21 0.90
C MET A 34 -38.48 35.60 0.27
N ASP A 35 -37.65 35.79 -0.77
CA ASP A 35 -37.58 37.02 -1.56
C ASP A 35 -37.32 36.70 -3.05
N PRO A 36 -38.38 36.65 -3.88
CA PRO A 36 -38.24 36.38 -5.30
C PRO A 36 -37.44 37.43 -6.08
N SER A 37 -37.23 38.64 -5.54
CA SER A 37 -36.46 39.68 -6.24
C SER A 37 -34.97 39.29 -6.37
N LEU A 38 -34.44 38.58 -5.37
CA LEU A 38 -33.05 38.12 -5.33
C LEU A 38 -32.71 37.14 -6.44
N ALA A 39 -33.68 36.44 -7.03
CA ALA A 39 -33.45 35.52 -8.15
C ALA A 39 -32.82 36.23 -9.36
N SER A 40 -33.12 37.52 -9.56
CA SER A 40 -32.55 38.34 -10.64
C SER A 40 -31.05 38.65 -10.48
N LEU A 41 -30.47 38.40 -9.30
CA LEU A 41 -29.06 38.65 -8.98
C LEU A 41 -28.15 37.41 -9.20
N PHE A 42 -28.72 36.27 -9.63
CA PHE A 42 -27.99 35.02 -9.84
C PHE A 42 -28.25 34.47 -11.26
N PRO A 43 -27.29 33.71 -11.84
CA PRO A 43 -27.48 33.05 -13.13
C PRO A 43 -28.48 31.89 -13.04
N GLU A 44 -29.10 31.53 -14.17
CA GLU A 44 -30.10 30.45 -14.26
C GLU A 44 -29.54 29.07 -13.84
N ASP A 45 -28.27 28.78 -14.13
CA ASP A 45 -27.57 27.61 -13.56
C ASP A 45 -26.86 27.98 -12.25
N LEU A 46 -27.40 27.46 -11.15
CA LEU A 46 -26.90 27.66 -9.79
C LEU A 46 -25.86 26.62 -9.38
N SER A 47 -25.54 25.61 -10.20
CA SER A 47 -24.62 24.50 -9.85
C SER A 47 -23.24 24.97 -9.36
N GLU A 48 -22.67 25.99 -10.01
CA GLU A 48 -21.41 26.62 -9.55
C GLU A 48 -21.60 27.55 -8.35
N GLN A 49 -22.78 28.16 -8.18
CA GLN A 49 -23.07 28.99 -7.00
C GLN A 49 -23.27 28.12 -5.76
N HIS A 50 -23.86 26.94 -5.89
CA HIS A 50 -23.97 25.95 -4.82
C HIS A 50 -22.60 25.56 -4.26
N LYS A 51 -21.62 25.29 -5.14
CA LYS A 51 -20.23 24.99 -4.75
C LYS A 51 -19.56 26.18 -4.06
N LYS A 52 -19.67 27.38 -4.64
CA LYS A 52 -19.08 28.62 -4.10
C LYS A 52 -19.65 28.98 -2.74
N LEU A 53 -20.96 28.89 -2.55
CA LEU A 53 -21.62 29.13 -1.26
C LEU A 53 -21.08 28.21 -0.17
N MET A 54 -21.04 26.89 -0.42
CA MET A 54 -20.58 25.93 0.59
C MET A 54 -19.08 26.09 0.89
N ALA A 55 -18.24 26.40 -0.10
CA ALA A 55 -16.82 26.68 0.11
C ALA A 55 -16.59 27.96 0.92
N MET A 56 -17.35 29.03 0.65
CA MET A 56 -17.28 30.28 1.43
C MET A 56 -17.78 30.09 2.88
N LEU A 57 -18.90 29.39 3.08
CA LEU A 57 -19.43 29.11 4.42
C LEU A 57 -18.47 28.21 5.22
N ASP A 58 -17.89 27.18 4.61
CA ASP A 58 -16.92 26.31 5.27
C ASP A 58 -15.64 27.05 5.65
N THR A 59 -15.14 27.92 4.77
CA THR A 59 -13.99 28.80 5.05
C THR A 59 -14.31 29.75 6.22
N ALA A 60 -15.49 30.39 6.19
CA ALA A 60 -15.92 31.29 7.26
C ALA A 60 -16.08 30.58 8.61
N VAL A 61 -16.64 29.36 8.63
CA VAL A 61 -16.82 28.56 9.86
C VAL A 61 -15.48 28.08 10.44
N LYS A 62 -14.54 27.67 9.58
CA LYS A 62 -13.19 27.27 10.00
C LYS A 62 -12.39 28.43 10.61
N LEU A 63 -12.57 29.64 10.09
CA LEU A 63 -11.87 30.85 10.57
C LEU A 63 -12.57 31.56 11.75
N LEU A 64 -13.63 31.01 12.35
CA LEU A 64 -14.33 31.65 13.47
C LEU A 64 -13.46 31.85 14.73
N ASP A 65 -12.42 31.03 14.91
CA ASP A 65 -11.42 31.19 15.98
C ASP A 65 -10.22 32.08 15.57
N ASP A 66 -10.18 32.55 14.32
CA ASP A 66 -9.09 33.35 13.73
C ASP A 66 -9.64 34.70 13.19
N PRO A 67 -10.06 35.61 14.10
CA PRO A 67 -10.72 36.86 13.71
C PRO A 67 -9.81 37.80 12.91
N GLU A 68 -8.49 37.71 13.07
CA GLU A 68 -7.52 38.54 12.32
C GLU A 68 -7.53 38.22 10.82
N LYS A 69 -7.80 36.97 10.43
CA LYS A 69 -7.98 36.58 9.02
C LYS A 69 -9.43 36.70 8.56
N LEU A 70 -10.38 36.42 9.44
CA LEU A 70 -11.81 36.41 9.09
C LEU A 70 -12.38 37.83 8.88
N ILE A 71 -12.05 38.80 9.73
CA ILE A 71 -12.64 40.16 9.66
C ILE A 71 -12.30 40.86 8.33
N PRO A 72 -11.04 40.97 7.89
CA PRO A 72 -10.71 41.65 6.63
C PRO A 72 -11.33 40.99 5.39
N ALA A 73 -11.52 39.66 5.43
CA ALA A 73 -12.21 38.93 4.37
C ALA A 73 -13.70 39.27 4.30
N LEU A 74 -14.38 39.39 5.45
CA LEU A 74 -15.78 39.79 5.54
C LEU A 74 -16.00 41.26 5.18
N GLU A 75 -15.14 42.17 5.64
CA GLU A 75 -15.24 43.60 5.31
C GLU A 75 -15.12 43.82 3.80
N LYS A 76 -14.13 43.18 3.17
CA LYS A 76 -13.92 43.21 1.70
C LYS A 76 -15.08 42.57 0.93
N LEU A 77 -15.74 41.56 1.47
CA LEU A 77 -16.93 40.94 0.88
C LEU A 77 -18.19 41.80 1.07
N GLY A 78 -18.33 42.45 2.23
CA GLY A 78 -19.43 43.36 2.54
C GLY A 78 -19.46 44.60 1.64
N VAL A 79 -18.28 45.18 1.37
CA VAL A 79 -18.16 46.26 0.37
C VAL A 79 -18.55 45.76 -1.02
N LYS A 80 -18.06 44.59 -1.46
CA LYS A 80 -18.43 44.00 -2.77
C LYS A 80 -19.92 43.69 -2.91
N HIS A 81 -20.64 43.44 -1.83
CA HIS A 81 -22.09 43.21 -1.89
C HIS A 81 -22.86 44.49 -2.32
N LEU A 82 -22.31 45.69 -2.12
CA LEU A 82 -22.87 46.93 -2.68
C LEU A 82 -22.81 46.93 -4.21
N ASP A 83 -21.69 46.48 -4.79
CA ASP A 83 -21.51 46.37 -6.25
C ASP A 83 -22.53 45.42 -6.90
N TYR A 84 -23.03 44.45 -6.14
CA TYR A 84 -24.10 43.51 -6.54
C TYR A 84 -25.52 44.01 -6.22
N GLY A 85 -25.69 45.28 -5.83
CA GLY A 85 -27.00 45.86 -5.50
C GLY A 85 -27.62 45.33 -4.19
N THR A 86 -26.83 44.71 -3.31
CA THR A 86 -27.35 44.08 -2.08
C THR A 86 -27.73 45.15 -1.05
N GLN A 87 -29.01 45.21 -0.69
CA GLN A 87 -29.49 46.12 0.35
C GLN A 87 -29.33 45.49 1.74
N THR A 88 -29.29 46.32 2.78
CA THR A 88 -29.16 45.86 4.18
C THR A 88 -30.24 44.84 4.58
N GLU A 89 -31.45 45.00 4.06
CA GLU A 89 -32.60 44.12 4.30
C GLU A 89 -32.37 42.70 3.75
N HIS A 90 -31.68 42.55 2.62
CA HIS A 90 -31.40 41.25 2.00
C HIS A 90 -30.55 40.34 2.92
N TYR A 91 -29.72 40.92 3.80
CA TYR A 91 -28.93 40.16 4.76
C TYR A 91 -29.79 39.48 5.85
N GLU A 92 -30.97 40.01 6.18
CA GLU A 92 -31.89 39.34 7.10
C GLU A 92 -32.59 38.17 6.40
N THR A 93 -33.00 38.33 5.14
CA THR A 93 -33.54 37.26 4.29
C THR A 93 -32.53 36.11 4.10
N VAL A 94 -31.29 36.41 3.75
CA VAL A 94 -30.20 35.43 3.64
C VAL A 94 -29.95 34.69 4.97
N GLY A 95 -30.03 35.41 6.10
CA GLY A 95 -29.92 34.82 7.43
C GLY A 95 -31.08 33.88 7.77
N ALA A 96 -32.31 34.26 7.42
CA ALA A 96 -33.50 33.44 7.60
C ALA A 96 -33.44 32.16 6.73
N ALA A 97 -32.99 32.30 5.48
CA ALA A 97 -32.83 31.18 4.56
C ALA A 97 -31.76 30.19 5.04
N LEU A 98 -30.60 30.68 5.50
CA LEU A 98 -29.54 29.85 6.08
C LEU A 98 -30.04 29.11 7.33
N ILE A 99 -30.77 29.79 8.22
CA ILE A 99 -31.32 29.18 9.45
C ILE A 99 -32.42 28.14 9.15
N LYS A 100 -33.28 28.35 8.14
CA LYS A 100 -34.26 27.34 7.68
C LYS A 100 -33.56 26.14 7.03
N THR A 101 -32.52 26.38 6.23
CA THR A 101 -31.70 25.33 5.61
C THR A 101 -31.01 24.46 6.65
N LEU A 102 -30.35 25.07 7.64
CA LEU A 102 -29.68 24.35 8.74
C LEU A 102 -30.69 23.56 9.59
N ALA A 103 -31.92 24.06 9.77
CA ALA A 103 -32.98 23.31 10.45
C ALA A 103 -33.41 22.05 9.67
N ILE A 104 -33.52 22.14 8.34
CA ILE A 104 -33.89 21.01 7.48
C ILE A 104 -32.72 20.01 7.37
N GLY A 105 -31.48 20.50 7.27
CA GLY A 105 -30.28 19.66 7.11
C GLY A 105 -29.83 18.94 8.40
N LEU A 106 -30.14 19.48 9.58
CA LEU A 106 -29.77 18.87 10.87
C LEU A 106 -30.94 18.19 11.60
N ASP A 107 -32.18 18.39 11.15
CA ASP A 107 -33.41 17.80 11.74
C ASP A 107 -33.40 17.89 13.29
N LYS A 108 -33.41 16.75 13.99
CA LYS A 108 -33.43 16.64 15.46
C LYS A 108 -32.20 17.23 16.14
N GLU A 109 -31.08 17.39 15.43
CA GLU A 109 -29.88 18.03 15.98
C GLU A 109 -29.93 19.57 15.95
N PHE A 110 -30.92 20.18 15.29
CA PHE A 110 -31.10 21.64 15.27
C PHE A 110 -31.73 22.19 16.58
N THR A 111 -31.09 21.87 17.69
CA THR A 111 -31.48 22.27 19.05
C THR A 111 -31.54 23.79 19.21
N ALA A 112 -32.33 24.27 20.18
CA ALA A 112 -32.45 25.71 20.47
C ALA A 112 -31.10 26.38 20.81
N SER A 113 -30.13 25.64 21.35
CA SER A 113 -28.74 26.10 21.55
C SER A 113 -27.96 26.24 20.24
N VAL A 114 -28.06 25.26 19.33
CA VAL A 114 -27.44 25.31 17.99
C VAL A 114 -28.05 26.45 17.18
N LYS A 115 -29.38 26.60 17.17
CA LYS A 115 -30.08 27.74 16.53
C LYS A 115 -29.58 29.08 17.07
N ARG A 116 -29.52 29.27 18.39
CA ARG A 116 -29.00 30.50 19.02
C ARG A 116 -27.52 30.75 18.70
N ALA A 117 -26.70 29.70 18.61
CA ALA A 117 -25.29 29.83 18.23
C ALA A 117 -25.15 30.30 16.78
N TRP A 118 -25.82 29.65 15.83
CA TRP A 118 -25.82 30.05 14.42
C TRP A 118 -26.39 31.46 14.20
N THR A 119 -27.52 31.81 14.82
CA THR A 119 -28.08 33.17 14.69
C THR A 119 -27.13 34.23 15.29
N ALA A 120 -26.44 33.94 16.40
CA ALA A 120 -25.48 34.88 16.99
C ALA A 120 -24.19 35.01 16.17
N VAL A 121 -23.68 33.91 15.60
CA VAL A 121 -22.53 33.93 14.69
C VAL A 121 -22.91 34.67 13.42
N TYR A 122 -23.97 34.26 12.70
CA TYR A 122 -24.42 34.91 11.48
C TYR A 122 -24.67 36.41 11.68
N LYS A 123 -25.40 36.81 12.74
CA LYS A 123 -25.64 38.23 13.02
C LYS A 123 -24.35 39.01 13.30
N THR A 124 -23.33 38.39 13.89
CA THR A 124 -22.02 39.04 14.05
C THR A 124 -21.35 39.21 12.69
N LEU A 125 -21.24 38.14 11.89
CA LEU A 125 -20.63 38.15 10.55
C LEU A 125 -21.31 39.18 9.63
N SER A 126 -22.65 39.13 9.53
CA SER A 126 -23.41 40.07 8.70
C SER A 126 -23.33 41.50 9.25
N SER A 127 -23.28 41.71 10.56
CA SER A 127 -23.05 43.06 11.11
C SER A 127 -21.67 43.62 10.76
N THR A 128 -20.62 42.80 10.69
CA THR A 128 -19.30 43.23 10.20
C THR A 128 -19.37 43.63 8.72
N MET A 129 -20.02 42.81 7.87
CA MET A 129 -20.21 43.12 6.45
C MET A 129 -21.05 44.39 6.22
N ILE A 130 -22.16 44.54 6.95
CA ILE A 130 -23.07 45.69 6.89
C ILE A 130 -22.39 46.95 7.43
N ASN A 131 -21.59 46.85 8.49
CA ASN A 131 -20.85 48.00 9.02
C ASN A 131 -19.76 48.47 8.05
N ALA A 132 -19.05 47.56 7.38
CA ALA A 132 -18.11 47.92 6.33
C ALA A 132 -18.80 48.60 5.14
N ALA A 133 -19.93 48.04 4.68
CA ALA A 133 -20.75 48.61 3.61
C ALA A 133 -21.31 50.01 3.98
N ASN A 134 -21.84 50.17 5.20
CA ASN A 134 -22.37 51.45 5.67
C ASN A 134 -21.27 52.48 5.98
N ALA A 135 -20.09 52.07 6.42
CA ALA A 135 -18.95 52.96 6.59
C ALA A 135 -18.45 53.51 5.24
N ALA A 136 -18.42 52.66 4.20
CA ALA A 136 -18.16 53.11 2.84
C ALA A 136 -19.26 54.05 2.31
N LYS A 137 -20.53 53.80 2.66
CA LYS A 137 -21.69 54.61 2.23
C LYS A 137 -21.83 55.95 2.95
N ASN A 138 -21.39 56.05 4.21
CA ASN A 138 -21.55 57.26 5.04
C ASN A 138 -20.39 58.28 4.92
N LEU A 139 -19.45 58.07 3.99
CA LEU A 139 -18.38 59.03 3.70
C LEU A 139 -18.78 60.12 2.68
N ASP A 140 -20.01 60.05 2.14
CA ASP A 140 -20.46 60.85 0.99
C ASP A 140 -21.40 62.04 1.36
N GLU A 141 -21.68 62.27 2.65
CA GLU A 141 -22.55 63.38 3.11
C GLU A 141 -21.96 64.19 4.28
N THR A 142 -21.14 65.23 4.03
CA THR A 142 -20.96 66.36 4.98
C THR A 142 -20.32 67.63 4.38
N ASN A 143 -21.14 68.68 4.15
CA ASN A 143 -20.90 70.15 4.31
C ASN A 143 -21.40 71.06 3.15
N SER A 144 -21.80 72.32 3.45
CA SER A 144 -22.28 73.35 2.48
C SER A 144 -22.53 74.78 3.08
N LYS A 145 -22.53 75.83 2.22
CA LYS A 145 -22.91 77.29 2.42
C LYS A 145 -21.80 78.23 2.99
N PRO A 146 -21.80 79.61 2.90
CA PRO A 146 -22.86 80.62 2.51
C PRO A 146 -22.51 82.04 1.82
N ASN A 147 -23.34 82.55 0.88
CA ASN A 147 -24.03 83.90 0.71
C ASN A 147 -23.42 85.36 1.00
N LYS A 148 -23.53 86.42 0.10
CA LYS A 148 -23.88 87.92 0.34
C LYS A 148 -23.72 89.01 -0.83
N THR A 149 -23.98 90.35 -0.59
CA THR A 149 -24.27 91.53 -1.56
C THR A 149 -23.91 93.03 -1.11
N LYS A 150 -23.88 94.15 -1.96
CA LYS A 150 -23.87 95.68 -1.62
C LYS A 150 -23.74 96.86 -2.73
N GLY A 151 -23.70 98.22 -2.38
CA GLY A 151 -23.51 99.55 -3.18
C GLY A 151 -23.47 100.91 -2.31
N SER A 152 -23.41 102.27 -2.64
CA SER A 152 -23.19 103.30 -3.77
C SER A 152 -23.02 104.85 -3.28
N ALA A 153 -22.71 105.96 -4.08
CA ALA A 153 -22.48 107.44 -3.65
C ALA A 153 -22.44 108.69 -4.71
N MET A 154 -22.38 110.03 -4.32
CA MET A 154 -22.24 111.36 -5.12
C MET A 154 -21.96 112.69 -4.24
N ASP A 155 -21.81 114.06 -4.52
CA ASP A 155 -21.77 115.14 -5.64
C ASP A 155 -21.07 116.58 -5.31
N MET A 156 -21.39 117.80 -5.89
CA MET A 156 -20.61 119.15 -5.91
C MET A 156 -21.46 120.54 -5.93
N LYS A 157 -21.19 121.88 -6.24
CA LYS A 157 -20.17 122.98 -6.67
C LYS A 157 -20.79 124.49 -6.56
N THR A 158 -20.42 125.80 -6.91
CA THR A 158 -19.33 126.74 -7.50
C THR A 158 -19.61 128.34 -7.36
N GLN A 159 -18.63 129.34 -7.38
CA GLN A 159 -18.75 130.84 -7.71
C GLN A 159 -17.36 131.62 -7.89
N HIS A 160 -16.83 132.04 -9.09
CA HIS A 160 -15.42 132.64 -9.16
C HIS A 160 -14.82 133.38 -10.44
N SER A 161 -15.36 134.46 -11.06
CA SER A 161 -14.93 134.82 -12.46
C SER A 161 -13.71 135.76 -12.77
N ASN A 162 -13.37 136.85 -12.06
CA ASN A 162 -12.35 137.81 -12.57
C ASN A 162 -10.91 137.55 -12.08
N ASP A 163 -10.76 136.84 -10.96
CA ASP A 163 -9.53 136.21 -10.48
C ASP A 163 -9.07 135.07 -11.45
N LEU A 164 -10.00 134.57 -12.27
CA LEU A 164 -9.81 133.43 -13.17
C LEU A 164 -8.73 133.65 -14.24
N ALA A 165 -8.56 134.86 -14.78
CA ALA A 165 -7.58 135.09 -15.85
C ALA A 165 -6.13 134.91 -15.36
N VAL A 166 -5.79 135.49 -14.22
CA VAL A 166 -4.46 135.35 -13.60
C VAL A 166 -4.25 133.91 -13.08
N ARG A 167 -5.31 133.27 -12.54
CA ARG A 167 -5.28 131.86 -12.16
C ARG A 167 -5.11 130.91 -13.34
N LEU A 168 -5.71 131.18 -14.50
CA LEU A 168 -5.56 130.37 -15.71
C LEU A 168 -4.13 130.46 -16.24
N GLN A 169 -3.56 131.66 -16.31
CA GLN A 169 -2.14 131.84 -16.68
C GLN A 169 -1.22 131.06 -15.71
N GLY A 170 -1.39 131.26 -14.40
CA GLY A 170 -0.60 130.53 -13.40
C GLY A 170 -0.80 129.01 -13.39
N ALA A 171 -1.99 128.53 -13.76
CA ALA A 171 -2.28 127.10 -13.89
C ALA A 171 -1.68 126.49 -15.16
N LEU A 172 -1.63 127.24 -16.27
CA LEU A 172 -0.92 126.83 -17.48
C LEU A 172 0.60 126.81 -17.24
N ASP A 173 1.14 127.84 -16.58
CA ASP A 173 2.58 127.96 -16.24
C ASP A 173 3.07 126.85 -15.29
N GLN A 174 2.19 126.33 -14.42
CA GLN A 174 2.45 125.19 -13.53
C GLN A 174 1.96 123.84 -14.07
N SER A 175 1.32 123.79 -15.24
CA SER A 175 0.88 122.53 -15.83
C SER A 175 2.09 121.65 -16.19
N THR A 176 2.02 120.37 -15.82
CA THR A 176 3.04 119.37 -16.17
C THR A 176 2.94 118.89 -17.62
N THR A 177 1.80 119.12 -18.28
CA THR A 177 1.64 118.89 -19.72
C THR A 177 2.35 119.99 -20.49
N ALA A 178 3.17 119.63 -21.47
CA ALA A 178 3.78 120.59 -22.39
C ALA A 178 2.68 121.25 -23.24
N PHE A 179 2.40 122.53 -22.96
CA PHE A 179 1.40 123.34 -23.62
C PHE A 179 2.04 124.53 -24.35
N MET A 180 1.60 124.78 -25.58
CA MET A 180 2.05 125.86 -26.46
C MET A 180 0.83 126.50 -27.14
N MET A 181 0.85 127.81 -27.36
CA MET A 181 -0.14 128.52 -28.19
C MET A 181 0.55 129.19 -29.36
N ILE A 182 -0.09 129.18 -30.52
CA ILE A 182 0.32 129.87 -31.73
C ILE A 182 -0.79 130.81 -32.22
N ASN A 183 -0.44 131.91 -32.89
CA ASN A 183 -1.41 132.76 -33.58
C ASN A 183 -1.88 132.17 -34.92
N ARG A 184 -2.78 132.88 -35.61
CA ARG A 184 -3.28 132.53 -36.96
C ARG A 184 -2.19 132.42 -38.03
N ASP A 185 -1.06 133.10 -37.83
CA ASP A 185 0.09 133.12 -38.74
C ASP A 185 1.11 132.01 -38.45
N PHE A 186 0.84 131.18 -37.43
CA PHE A 186 1.61 130.03 -36.95
C PHE A 186 2.88 130.39 -36.14
N GLU A 187 2.96 131.61 -35.64
CA GLU A 187 4.00 132.09 -34.73
C GLU A 187 3.64 131.76 -33.28
N ILE A 188 4.62 131.33 -32.48
CA ILE A 188 4.40 130.93 -31.10
C ILE A 188 4.20 132.17 -30.20
N THR A 189 3.02 132.28 -29.59
CA THR A 189 2.60 133.41 -28.75
C THR A 189 2.66 133.12 -27.26
N TYR A 190 2.63 131.84 -26.86
CA TYR A 190 2.87 131.41 -25.48
C TYR A 190 3.39 129.96 -25.46
N PHE A 191 4.19 129.61 -24.46
CA PHE A 191 4.39 128.23 -24.03
C PHE A 191 4.64 128.18 -22.53
N ASN A 192 4.28 127.07 -21.90
CA ASN A 192 4.56 126.87 -20.49
C ASN A 192 5.96 126.25 -20.24
N LYS A 193 6.36 126.18 -18.97
CA LYS A 193 7.65 125.62 -18.57
C LYS A 193 7.78 124.13 -18.87
N ALA A 194 6.68 123.38 -18.93
CA ALA A 194 6.71 121.97 -19.33
C ALA A 194 7.06 121.79 -20.82
N THR A 195 6.60 122.68 -21.72
CA THR A 195 7.03 122.69 -23.13
C THR A 195 8.53 122.94 -23.25
N LEU A 196 9.04 123.97 -22.58
CA LEU A 196 10.47 124.26 -22.59
C LEU A 196 11.28 123.10 -21.99
N ALA A 197 10.79 122.48 -20.91
CA ALA A 197 11.43 121.32 -20.29
C ALA A 197 11.41 120.06 -21.18
N LEU A 198 10.32 119.79 -21.92
CA LEU A 198 10.23 118.66 -22.86
C LEU A 198 11.19 118.87 -24.04
N LEU A 199 11.14 120.06 -24.66
CA LEU A 199 12.03 120.42 -25.76
C LEU A 199 13.50 120.44 -25.34
N LYS A 200 13.80 120.84 -24.10
CA LYS A 200 15.18 120.87 -23.56
C LYS A 200 15.69 119.50 -23.11
N LYS A 201 14.85 118.66 -22.47
CA LYS A 201 15.14 117.24 -22.18
C LYS A 201 15.57 116.50 -23.45
N HIS A 202 14.94 116.82 -24.58
CA HIS A 202 15.13 116.15 -25.86
C HIS A 202 15.86 117.01 -26.90
N GLU A 203 16.56 118.08 -26.48
CA GLU A 203 17.15 119.11 -27.36
C GLU A 203 18.09 118.49 -28.41
N GLN A 204 18.93 117.52 -28.02
CA GLN A 204 19.82 116.80 -28.94
C GLN A 204 19.08 115.92 -29.95
N THR A 205 17.87 115.45 -29.64
CA THR A 205 17.04 114.64 -30.54
C THR A 205 16.29 115.54 -31.52
N PHE A 206 15.75 116.67 -31.06
CA PHE A 206 15.16 117.69 -31.94
C PHE A 206 16.22 118.31 -32.87
N ALA A 207 17.41 118.65 -32.35
CA ALA A 207 18.51 119.21 -33.14
C ALA A 207 19.11 118.25 -34.19
N LYS A 208 18.92 116.92 -34.04
CA LYS A 208 19.22 115.95 -35.11
C LYS A 208 18.23 116.04 -36.27
N LYS A 209 16.96 116.31 -35.97
CA LYS A 209 15.88 116.36 -36.97
C LYS A 209 15.77 117.73 -37.63
N TRP A 210 16.05 118.78 -36.86
CA TRP A 210 16.04 120.19 -37.25
C TRP A 210 17.37 120.84 -36.86
N PRO A 211 18.41 120.74 -37.71
CA PRO A 211 19.75 121.24 -37.41
C PRO A 211 19.75 122.74 -37.10
N GLY A 212 20.33 123.11 -35.95
CA GLY A 212 20.34 124.48 -35.43
C GLY A 212 19.21 124.79 -34.43
N PHE A 213 18.29 123.87 -34.16
CA PHE A 213 17.30 124.02 -33.10
C PHE A 213 17.94 124.14 -31.71
N THR A 214 17.51 125.14 -30.94
CA THR A 214 17.87 125.38 -29.53
C THR A 214 16.61 125.58 -28.70
N ALA A 215 16.60 125.02 -27.49
CA ALA A 215 15.46 125.08 -26.56
C ALA A 215 15.61 126.23 -25.56
N ASN A 216 15.70 127.47 -26.03
CA ASN A 216 15.78 128.68 -25.21
C ASN A 216 14.50 129.52 -25.33
N GLU A 217 14.22 130.34 -24.32
CA GLU A 217 12.99 131.14 -24.25
C GLU A 217 12.97 132.23 -25.34
N ASP A 218 14.10 132.92 -25.52
CA ASP A 218 14.29 133.97 -26.54
C ASP A 218 14.29 133.44 -27.99
N ASP A 219 14.67 132.17 -28.21
CA ASP A 219 14.74 131.54 -29.55
C ASP A 219 13.39 130.96 -29.99
N LEU A 220 12.53 130.58 -29.03
CA LEU A 220 11.23 129.94 -29.28
C LEU A 220 10.06 130.93 -29.38
N MET A 221 10.11 132.08 -28.70
CA MET A 221 9.06 133.10 -28.79
C MET A 221 9.01 133.76 -30.17
N ALA A 222 7.79 133.99 -30.69
CA ALA A 222 7.50 134.53 -32.04
C ALA A 222 8.08 133.72 -33.23
N THR A 223 8.85 132.66 -33.00
CA THR A 223 9.29 131.71 -34.03
C THR A 223 8.09 130.96 -34.62
N ASN A 224 8.13 130.67 -35.93
CA ASN A 224 7.03 130.03 -36.65
C ASN A 224 7.14 128.50 -36.65
N ILE A 225 6.07 127.78 -36.31
CA ILE A 225 6.10 126.31 -36.19
C ILE A 225 6.24 125.55 -37.52
N ASP A 226 6.19 126.25 -38.66
CA ASP A 226 6.50 125.68 -39.98
C ASP A 226 7.84 124.94 -40.00
N ILE A 227 8.85 125.38 -39.22
CA ILE A 227 10.19 124.77 -39.19
C ILE A 227 10.17 123.29 -38.76
N PHE A 228 9.15 122.88 -37.98
CA PHE A 228 9.00 121.50 -37.51
C PHE A 228 8.33 120.57 -38.55
N HIS A 229 7.89 121.09 -39.69
CA HIS A 229 7.05 120.36 -40.64
C HIS A 229 7.74 120.19 -42.00
N HIS A 230 7.83 118.95 -42.49
CA HIS A 230 8.45 118.67 -43.80
C HIS A 230 7.66 119.22 -44.99
N ASN A 231 6.35 119.44 -44.83
CA ASN A 231 5.50 120.17 -45.77
C ASN A 231 4.64 121.19 -45.00
N PRO A 232 5.14 122.42 -44.78
CA PRO A 232 4.42 123.43 -44.01
C PRO A 232 3.08 123.84 -44.65
N ALA A 233 3.01 123.87 -45.99
CA ALA A 233 1.79 124.22 -46.71
C ALA A 233 0.63 123.22 -46.46
N HIS A 234 0.95 121.93 -46.26
CA HIS A 234 -0.03 120.94 -45.82
C HIS A 234 -0.51 121.25 -44.39
N GLN A 235 0.43 121.47 -43.46
CA GLN A 235 0.09 121.66 -42.05
C GLN A 235 -0.69 122.95 -41.82
N ARG A 236 -0.31 124.07 -42.46
CA ARG A 236 -1.09 125.30 -42.43
C ARG A 236 -2.52 125.07 -42.91
N LYS A 237 -2.73 124.36 -44.03
CA LYS A 237 -4.08 124.05 -44.53
C LYS A 237 -4.91 123.21 -43.55
N LEU A 238 -4.29 122.22 -42.90
CA LEU A 238 -4.96 121.41 -41.88
C LEU A 238 -5.35 122.26 -40.67
N LEU A 239 -4.40 122.99 -40.11
CA LEU A 239 -4.55 123.70 -38.83
C LEU A 239 -5.18 125.10 -38.95
N SER A 240 -5.35 125.67 -40.15
CA SER A 240 -5.97 127.00 -40.34
C SER A 240 -7.49 126.98 -40.33
N ASP A 241 -8.10 125.80 -40.47
CA ASP A 241 -9.53 125.58 -40.45
C ASP A 241 -9.93 124.93 -39.11
N PRO A 242 -10.67 125.63 -38.22
CA PRO A 242 -11.08 125.10 -36.93
C PRO A 242 -11.90 123.80 -37.02
N ASN A 243 -12.54 123.50 -38.15
CA ASN A 243 -13.33 122.28 -38.32
C ASN A 243 -12.46 121.00 -38.36
N ASN A 244 -11.15 121.12 -38.58
CA ASN A 244 -10.20 120.01 -38.52
C ASN A 244 -9.71 119.73 -37.09
N LEU A 245 -10.15 120.50 -36.09
CA LEU A 245 -9.64 120.47 -34.72
C LEU A 245 -10.76 120.09 -33.73
N PRO A 246 -10.50 119.25 -32.70
CA PRO A 246 -9.20 118.75 -32.26
C PRO A 246 -8.57 117.72 -33.21
N TYR A 247 -7.28 117.90 -33.50
CA TYR A 247 -6.48 116.95 -34.28
C TYR A 247 -5.45 116.28 -33.37
N LYS A 248 -5.53 114.95 -33.26
CA LYS A 248 -4.65 114.14 -32.40
C LYS A 248 -3.90 113.08 -33.21
N THR A 249 -2.59 112.96 -32.99
CA THR A 249 -1.73 111.98 -33.68
C THR A 249 -0.47 111.66 -32.88
N ASP A 250 0.08 110.45 -33.03
CA ASP A 250 1.41 110.10 -32.52
C ASP A 250 2.46 110.49 -33.58
N ILE A 251 3.31 111.48 -33.30
CA ILE A 251 4.44 111.89 -34.15
C ILE A 251 5.74 111.22 -33.71
N TYR A 252 6.60 110.88 -34.68
CA TYR A 252 7.84 110.13 -34.45
C TYR A 252 9.07 111.02 -34.70
N ILE A 253 9.87 111.23 -33.65
CA ILE A 253 11.08 112.06 -33.68
C ILE A 253 12.27 111.19 -33.29
N GLU A 254 12.92 110.62 -34.31
CA GLU A 254 13.95 109.58 -34.18
C GLU A 254 13.46 108.33 -33.43
N HIS A 255 13.71 108.24 -32.12
CA HIS A 255 13.28 107.14 -31.26
C HIS A 255 12.11 107.53 -30.33
N LEU A 256 11.75 108.82 -30.29
CA LEU A 256 10.67 109.33 -29.45
C LEU A 256 9.34 109.20 -30.19
N THR A 257 8.32 108.70 -29.49
CA THR A 257 6.93 108.82 -29.91
C THR A 257 6.29 109.89 -29.05
N ILE A 258 5.92 111.02 -29.65
CA ILE A 258 5.22 112.10 -28.97
C ILE A 258 3.76 112.10 -29.42
N GLU A 259 2.84 111.92 -28.49
CA GLU A 259 1.42 112.16 -28.72
C GLU A 259 1.20 113.69 -28.80
N LEU A 260 0.77 114.17 -29.97
CA LEU A 260 0.48 115.57 -30.25
C LEU A 260 -1.04 115.76 -30.35
N ASN A 261 -1.58 116.73 -29.61
CA ASN A 261 -2.99 117.12 -29.63
C ASN A 261 -3.11 118.61 -29.93
N VAL A 262 -3.78 118.99 -31.01
CA VAL A 262 -3.93 120.38 -31.47
C VAL A 262 -5.39 120.80 -31.44
N THR A 263 -5.66 121.96 -30.85
CA THR A 263 -7.01 122.48 -30.55
C THR A 263 -7.15 123.94 -30.98
N ALA A 264 -8.33 124.35 -31.42
CA ALA A 264 -8.60 125.73 -31.83
C ALA A 264 -8.80 126.68 -30.65
N ILE A 265 -8.23 127.88 -30.73
CA ILE A 265 -8.45 129.00 -29.80
C ILE A 265 -9.32 130.05 -30.49
N SER A 266 -10.42 130.44 -29.84
CA SER A 266 -11.27 131.56 -30.24
C SER A 266 -11.27 132.69 -29.20
N ASP A 267 -11.58 133.90 -29.64
CA ASP A 267 -11.73 135.09 -28.80
C ASP A 267 -13.05 135.11 -28.00
N SER A 268 -13.29 136.19 -27.24
CA SER A 268 -14.51 136.39 -26.45
C SER A 268 -15.79 136.62 -27.26
N LYS A 269 -15.71 136.68 -28.60
CA LYS A 269 -16.84 136.72 -29.53
C LYS A 269 -16.99 135.40 -30.32
N GLY A 270 -16.05 134.47 -30.18
CA GLY A 270 -16.00 133.19 -30.89
C GLY A 270 -15.17 133.22 -32.18
N GLU A 271 -14.55 134.34 -32.57
CA GLU A 271 -13.69 134.39 -33.75
C GLU A 271 -12.38 133.65 -33.51
N TYR A 272 -11.95 132.84 -34.48
CA TYR A 272 -10.73 132.04 -34.42
C TYR A 272 -9.46 132.93 -34.45
N ILE A 273 -8.59 132.76 -33.45
CA ILE A 273 -7.38 133.58 -33.22
C ILE A 273 -6.06 132.80 -33.16
N GLY A 274 -6.08 131.47 -33.17
CA GLY A 274 -4.87 130.65 -33.10
C GLY A 274 -5.14 129.22 -32.62
N ASN A 275 -4.08 128.45 -32.35
CA ASN A 275 -4.21 127.06 -31.87
C ASN A 275 -3.41 126.83 -30.58
N SER A 276 -3.92 125.93 -29.74
CA SER A 276 -3.21 125.35 -28.60
C SER A 276 -2.73 123.94 -28.93
N LEU A 277 -1.47 123.66 -28.65
CA LEU A 277 -0.77 122.41 -28.92
C LEU A 277 -0.31 121.79 -27.60
N GLU A 278 -0.76 120.57 -27.33
CA GLU A 278 -0.36 119.73 -26.19
C GLU A 278 0.56 118.60 -26.68
N TRP A 279 1.66 118.37 -25.97
CA TRP A 279 2.69 117.38 -26.34
C TRP A 279 2.94 116.42 -25.16
N ALA A 280 2.96 115.11 -25.42
CA ALA A 280 3.25 114.09 -24.40
C ALA A 280 4.18 112.97 -24.93
N ASP A 281 5.29 112.70 -24.24
CA ASP A 281 6.22 111.61 -24.55
C ASP A 281 5.60 110.26 -24.13
N VAL A 282 5.14 109.46 -25.10
CA VAL A 282 4.44 108.16 -24.90
C VAL A 282 5.32 106.95 -25.25
N THR A 283 6.61 107.17 -25.49
CA THR A 283 7.57 106.20 -26.04
C THR A 283 7.58 104.85 -25.29
N GLU A 284 7.70 104.85 -23.95
CA GLU A 284 7.68 103.60 -23.16
C GLU A 284 6.31 102.91 -23.13
N VAL A 285 5.23 103.67 -23.22
CA VAL A 285 3.85 103.16 -23.04
C VAL A 285 3.50 102.26 -24.23
N ARG A 286 3.77 102.73 -25.46
CA ARG A 286 3.53 101.96 -26.69
C ARG A 286 4.40 100.70 -26.75
N ALA A 287 5.65 100.76 -26.29
CA ALA A 287 6.55 99.61 -26.26
C ALA A 287 6.01 98.46 -25.38
N LYS A 288 5.52 98.78 -24.18
CA LYS A 288 4.96 97.79 -23.24
C LYS A 288 3.66 97.15 -23.76
N GLN A 289 2.82 97.89 -24.48
CA GLN A 289 1.59 97.34 -25.08
C GLN A 289 1.89 96.26 -26.14
N ASN A 290 2.87 96.49 -27.01
CA ASN A 290 3.22 95.54 -28.08
C ASN A 290 3.81 94.22 -27.54
N GLN A 291 4.62 94.28 -26.48
CA GLN A 291 5.23 93.08 -25.89
C GLN A 291 4.18 92.13 -25.28
N ALA A 292 3.13 92.67 -24.64
CA ALA A 292 2.05 91.87 -24.09
C ALA A 292 1.25 91.13 -25.18
N ALA A 293 0.95 91.81 -26.29
CA ALA A 293 0.26 91.20 -27.43
C ALA A 293 1.07 90.07 -28.09
N GLN A 294 2.41 90.22 -28.16
CA GLN A 294 3.29 89.20 -28.73
C GLN A 294 3.34 87.92 -27.88
N LEU A 295 3.32 88.05 -26.54
CA LEU A 295 3.30 86.89 -25.63
C LEU A 295 1.97 86.12 -25.70
N LEU A 296 0.83 86.83 -25.72
CA LEU A 296 -0.48 86.19 -25.90
C LEU A 296 -0.56 85.42 -27.22
N GLY A 297 -0.14 86.02 -28.34
CA GLY A 297 -0.15 85.36 -29.65
C GLY A 297 0.72 84.10 -29.73
N ALA A 298 1.81 84.03 -28.95
CA ALA A 298 2.69 82.86 -28.91
C ALA A 298 2.08 81.65 -28.18
N ILE A 299 1.29 81.89 -27.12
CA ILE A 299 0.59 80.82 -26.38
C ILE A 299 -0.63 80.33 -27.17
N GLU A 300 -1.34 81.26 -27.81
CA GLU A 300 -2.52 80.98 -28.65
C GLU A 300 -2.23 80.04 -29.82
N GLN A 301 -1.06 80.19 -30.45
CA GLN A 301 -0.62 79.36 -31.58
C GLN A 301 0.23 78.15 -31.16
N SER A 302 0.36 77.86 -29.86
CA SER A 302 1.08 76.68 -29.39
C SER A 302 0.34 75.40 -29.78
N ALA A 303 1.07 74.42 -30.33
CA ALA A 303 0.54 73.08 -30.62
C ALA A 303 0.34 72.24 -29.35
N THR A 304 1.02 72.58 -28.25
CA THR A 304 0.74 72.01 -26.92
C THR A 304 -0.57 72.58 -26.40
N ALA A 305 -1.52 71.71 -26.06
CA ALA A 305 -2.71 72.12 -25.34
C ALA A 305 -2.30 72.68 -23.97
N ASN A 306 -2.57 73.97 -23.76
CA ASN A 306 -2.31 74.68 -22.51
C ASN A 306 -3.60 75.36 -22.03
N MET A 307 -3.85 75.32 -20.73
CA MET A 307 -4.99 75.92 -20.05
C MET A 307 -4.50 76.62 -18.79
N MET A 308 -4.98 77.83 -18.50
CA MET A 308 -4.65 78.55 -17.28
C MET A 308 -5.86 78.68 -16.36
N ILE A 309 -5.60 78.61 -15.07
CA ILE A 309 -6.58 78.79 -13.99
C ILE A 309 -6.10 79.87 -13.01
N ASP A 310 -7.03 80.57 -12.37
CA ASP A 310 -6.73 81.51 -11.27
C ASP A 310 -6.48 80.79 -9.91
N ARG A 311 -6.27 81.58 -8.85
CA ARG A 311 -6.10 81.11 -7.46
C ARG A 311 -7.35 80.46 -6.86
N ASP A 312 -8.52 80.72 -7.42
CA ASP A 312 -9.80 80.15 -7.00
C ASP A 312 -10.14 78.88 -7.81
N PHE A 313 -9.27 78.50 -8.76
CA PHE A 313 -9.32 77.34 -9.66
C PHE A 313 -10.32 77.47 -10.83
N ASN A 314 -10.71 78.70 -11.18
CA ASN A 314 -11.50 78.97 -12.38
C ASN A 314 -10.60 79.05 -13.63
N ILE A 315 -11.03 78.46 -14.75
CA ILE A 315 -10.34 78.52 -16.03
C ILE A 315 -10.38 79.96 -16.55
N THR A 316 -9.23 80.63 -16.56
CA THR A 316 -9.08 82.00 -17.07
C THR A 316 -8.68 82.04 -18.53
N TYR A 317 -8.09 80.96 -19.05
CA TYR A 317 -7.64 80.87 -20.44
C TYR A 317 -7.51 79.40 -20.89
N ALA A 318 -7.74 79.13 -22.16
CA ALA A 318 -7.43 77.86 -22.82
C ALA A 318 -7.09 78.14 -24.28
N ASN A 319 -5.95 77.65 -24.77
CA ASN A 319 -5.54 77.89 -26.15
C ASN A 319 -6.29 76.99 -27.15
N VAL A 320 -6.15 77.30 -28.45
CA VAL A 320 -6.79 76.55 -29.55
C VAL A 320 -6.49 75.04 -29.45
N ALA A 321 -5.28 74.64 -29.04
CA ALA A 321 -4.92 73.24 -28.89
C ALA A 321 -5.69 72.54 -27.74
N SER A 322 -5.87 73.18 -26.58
CA SER A 322 -6.72 72.66 -25.50
C SER A 322 -8.18 72.51 -25.94
N LEU A 323 -8.73 73.52 -26.60
CA LEU A 323 -10.11 73.49 -27.08
C LEU A 323 -10.30 72.40 -28.14
N LYS A 324 -9.33 72.24 -29.07
CA LYS A 324 -9.35 71.19 -30.10
C LYS A 324 -9.27 69.78 -29.49
N LEU A 325 -8.33 69.53 -28.58
CA LEU A 325 -8.19 68.25 -27.88
C LEU A 325 -9.48 67.90 -27.12
N LEU A 326 -10.05 68.87 -26.39
CA LEU A 326 -11.33 68.68 -25.71
C LEU A 326 -12.50 68.44 -26.68
N LYS A 327 -12.50 69.07 -27.86
CA LYS A 327 -13.55 68.88 -28.87
C LYS A 327 -13.47 67.52 -29.56
N GLU A 328 -12.26 67.03 -29.85
CA GLU A 328 -12.02 65.71 -30.45
C GLU A 328 -12.49 64.56 -29.54
N HIS A 329 -12.45 64.75 -28.22
CA HIS A 329 -12.95 63.79 -27.24
C HIS A 329 -14.27 64.21 -26.56
N GLU A 330 -14.98 65.23 -27.05
CA GLU A 330 -16.11 65.89 -26.37
C GLU A 330 -17.19 64.90 -25.91
N ALA A 331 -17.56 63.93 -26.75
CA ALA A 331 -18.54 62.90 -26.40
C ALA A 331 -18.09 62.00 -25.22
N THR A 332 -16.79 61.77 -25.06
CA THR A 332 -16.22 61.01 -23.93
C THR A 332 -16.23 61.86 -22.66
N PHE A 333 -15.83 63.14 -22.74
CA PHE A 333 -15.90 64.06 -21.61
C PHE A 333 -17.35 64.27 -21.16
N ALA A 334 -18.29 64.51 -22.08
CA ALA A 334 -19.71 64.67 -21.80
C ALA A 334 -20.38 63.41 -21.23
N SER A 335 -19.83 62.21 -21.47
CA SER A 335 -20.30 60.97 -20.84
C SER A 335 -19.99 60.87 -19.34
N ILE A 336 -18.95 61.58 -18.87
CA ILE A 336 -18.52 61.63 -17.47
C ILE A 336 -19.06 62.90 -16.79
N TRP A 337 -19.14 64.00 -17.55
CA TRP A 337 -19.60 65.31 -17.12
C TRP A 337 -20.77 65.79 -18.00
N PRO A 338 -22.01 65.35 -17.71
CA PRO A 338 -23.18 65.69 -18.51
C PRO A 338 -23.38 67.21 -18.64
N GLY A 339 -23.45 67.71 -19.87
CA GLY A 339 -23.53 69.13 -20.18
C GLY A 339 -22.18 69.82 -20.44
N PHE A 340 -21.06 69.09 -20.40
CA PHE A 340 -19.77 69.58 -20.88
C PHE A 340 -19.82 69.94 -22.38
N SER A 341 -19.28 71.11 -22.72
CA SER A 341 -18.88 71.49 -24.08
C SER A 341 -17.44 72.01 -24.05
N ALA A 342 -16.68 71.72 -25.10
CA ALA A 342 -15.33 72.23 -25.31
C ALA A 342 -15.29 73.61 -26.00
N ASP A 343 -16.43 74.29 -26.14
CA ASP A 343 -16.49 75.65 -26.70
C ASP A 343 -15.95 76.68 -25.68
N ALA A 344 -15.18 77.67 -26.13
CA ALA A 344 -14.51 78.64 -25.25
C ALA A 344 -15.48 79.39 -24.33
N ASP A 345 -16.62 79.85 -24.86
CA ASP A 345 -17.67 80.55 -24.09
C ASP A 345 -18.35 79.66 -23.02
N SER A 346 -18.19 78.34 -23.12
CA SER A 346 -18.68 77.37 -22.12
C SER A 346 -17.59 76.95 -21.13
N LEU A 347 -16.31 76.99 -21.53
CA LEU A 347 -15.19 76.47 -20.75
C LEU A 347 -14.51 77.53 -19.88
N ILE A 348 -14.36 78.77 -20.39
CA ILE A 348 -13.76 79.88 -19.64
C ILE A 348 -14.72 80.31 -18.53
N GLY A 349 -14.20 80.44 -17.30
CA GLY A 349 -14.97 80.72 -16.09
C GLY A 349 -15.54 79.50 -15.36
N LEU A 350 -15.44 78.29 -15.93
CA LEU A 350 -15.72 77.06 -15.17
C LEU A 350 -14.62 76.79 -14.14
N ASN A 351 -14.98 76.18 -13.01
CA ASN A 351 -14.03 75.78 -11.99
C ASN A 351 -13.55 74.35 -12.20
N ILE A 352 -12.23 74.11 -12.24
CA ILE A 352 -11.68 72.77 -12.54
C ILE A 352 -12.03 71.70 -11.50
N ASP A 353 -12.54 72.10 -10.32
CA ASP A 353 -13.14 71.19 -9.33
C ASP A 353 -14.13 70.19 -9.97
N MET A 354 -14.94 70.63 -10.95
CA MET A 354 -15.94 69.76 -11.58
C MET A 354 -15.32 68.55 -12.32
N PHE A 355 -14.06 68.66 -12.75
CA PHE A 355 -13.32 67.58 -13.41
C PHE A 355 -12.64 66.62 -12.43
N HIS A 356 -12.79 66.80 -11.11
CA HIS A 356 -12.10 66.03 -10.09
C HIS A 356 -13.08 65.39 -9.10
N LYS A 357 -12.99 64.06 -8.89
CA LYS A 357 -13.80 63.34 -7.89
C LYS A 357 -13.51 63.75 -6.44
N SER A 358 -12.41 64.44 -6.17
CA SER A 358 -12.03 64.92 -4.84
C SER A 358 -11.38 66.30 -4.95
N PRO A 359 -12.18 67.37 -5.16
CA PRO A 359 -11.65 68.71 -5.45
C PRO A 359 -10.69 69.25 -4.40
N GLU A 360 -10.96 68.99 -3.10
CA GLU A 360 -10.09 69.41 -2.00
C GLU A 360 -8.65 68.88 -2.11
N HIS A 361 -8.45 67.69 -2.69
CA HIS A 361 -7.12 67.13 -2.92
C HIS A 361 -6.37 67.94 -3.98
N GLN A 362 -7.02 68.22 -5.11
CA GLN A 362 -6.42 69.00 -6.20
C GLN A 362 -6.18 70.45 -5.79
N ARG A 363 -7.13 71.07 -5.07
CA ARG A 363 -6.95 72.40 -4.47
C ARG A 363 -5.75 72.42 -3.51
N LYS A 364 -5.60 71.42 -2.63
CA LYS A 364 -4.45 71.36 -1.70
C LYS A 364 -3.12 71.14 -2.42
N LEU A 365 -3.09 70.33 -3.48
CA LEU A 365 -1.90 70.11 -4.30
C LEU A 365 -1.50 71.39 -5.04
N LEU A 366 -2.44 72.00 -5.76
CA LEU A 366 -2.18 73.13 -6.64
C LEU A 366 -2.16 74.51 -5.94
N ALA A 367 -2.68 74.66 -4.71
CA ALA A 367 -2.65 75.95 -4.00
C ALA A 367 -1.27 76.34 -3.47
N ASP A 368 -0.35 75.38 -3.31
CA ASP A 368 1.02 75.63 -2.86
C ASP A 368 2.00 75.54 -4.05
N PRO A 369 2.62 76.65 -4.47
CA PRO A 369 3.59 76.67 -5.57
C PRO A 369 4.82 75.78 -5.37
N ASN A 370 5.11 75.32 -4.14
CA ASN A 370 6.23 74.41 -3.87
C ASN A 370 5.94 72.97 -4.33
N ASN A 371 4.68 72.61 -4.58
CA ASN A 371 4.30 71.32 -5.15
C ASN A 371 4.44 71.27 -6.69
N LEU A 372 4.88 72.37 -7.31
CA LEU A 372 4.83 72.58 -8.76
C LEU A 372 6.25 72.83 -9.33
N PRO A 373 6.60 72.27 -10.50
CA PRO A 373 5.72 71.56 -11.43
C PRO A 373 5.33 70.14 -10.99
N TYR A 374 4.07 69.77 -11.21
CA TYR A 374 3.53 68.44 -10.92
C TYR A 374 3.17 67.71 -12.21
N LYS A 375 3.56 66.43 -12.33
CA LYS A 375 3.31 65.59 -13.51
C LYS A 375 2.58 64.29 -13.13
N THR A 376 1.54 63.92 -13.88
CA THR A 376 0.79 62.67 -13.69
C THR A 376 0.07 62.21 -14.95
N ASP A 377 -0.24 60.92 -15.07
CA ASP A 377 -1.20 60.39 -16.04
C ASP A 377 -2.60 60.37 -15.40
N ILE A 378 -3.56 61.12 -15.96
CA ILE A 378 -4.98 61.05 -15.57
C ILE A 378 -5.76 60.15 -16.54
N LYS A 379 -6.80 59.47 -16.05
CA LYS A 379 -7.65 58.57 -16.87
C LYS A 379 -9.07 59.08 -16.97
N ILE A 380 -9.57 59.18 -18.20
CA ILE A 380 -10.88 59.74 -18.56
C ILE A 380 -11.60 58.69 -19.43
N ALA A 381 -12.45 57.87 -18.78
CA ALA A 381 -12.99 56.63 -19.32
C ALA A 381 -11.89 55.68 -19.84
N HIS A 382 -11.75 55.55 -21.16
CA HIS A 382 -10.74 54.71 -21.81
C HIS A 382 -9.47 55.48 -22.18
N LEU A 383 -9.51 56.81 -22.12
CA LEU A 383 -8.40 57.70 -22.49
C LEU A 383 -7.44 57.90 -21.31
N ILE A 384 -6.17 58.11 -21.62
CA ILE A 384 -5.09 58.43 -20.68
C ILE A 384 -4.46 59.74 -21.16
N PHE A 385 -4.59 60.80 -20.36
CA PHE A 385 -3.94 62.08 -20.63
C PHE A 385 -2.74 62.26 -19.71
N GLU A 386 -1.58 62.55 -20.28
CA GLU A 386 -0.43 63.02 -19.50
C GLU A 386 -0.63 64.51 -19.20
N LEU A 387 -0.63 64.89 -17.91
CA LEU A 387 -0.87 66.23 -17.40
C LEU A 387 0.37 66.76 -16.68
N ASN A 388 0.78 67.98 -17.02
CA ASN A 388 1.87 68.73 -16.40
C ASN A 388 1.32 70.08 -15.91
N VAL A 389 1.45 70.39 -14.61
CA VAL A 389 0.91 71.63 -14.02
C VAL A 389 2.02 72.47 -13.42
N SER A 390 2.06 73.76 -13.75
CA SER A 390 3.11 74.72 -13.33
C SER A 390 2.51 76.01 -12.75
N ALA A 391 3.17 76.60 -11.76
CA ALA A 391 2.71 77.82 -11.10
C ALA A 391 2.96 79.10 -11.95
N ILE A 392 1.93 79.92 -12.12
CA ILE A 392 2.00 81.25 -12.75
C ILE A 392 2.27 82.31 -11.67
N ARG A 393 3.16 83.25 -11.96
CA ARG A 393 3.49 84.41 -11.11
C ARG A 393 3.28 85.71 -11.86
N ASP A 394 2.96 86.78 -11.13
CA ASP A 394 2.84 88.13 -11.67
C ASP A 394 4.21 88.81 -11.86
N SER A 395 4.19 90.09 -12.23
CA SER A 395 5.40 90.91 -12.38
C SER A 395 6.07 91.32 -11.05
N SER A 396 5.47 91.05 -9.90
CA SER A 396 6.09 91.20 -8.57
C SER A 396 6.65 89.87 -8.01
N GLY A 397 6.28 88.74 -8.61
CA GLY A 397 6.64 87.39 -8.18
C GLY A 397 5.60 86.70 -7.28
N GLU A 398 4.46 87.36 -6.99
CA GLU A 398 3.33 86.75 -6.29
C GLU A 398 2.68 85.69 -7.18
N TYR A 399 2.22 84.62 -6.54
CA TYR A 399 1.51 83.51 -7.18
C TYR A 399 0.07 83.90 -7.52
N ILE A 400 -0.34 83.70 -8.78
CA ILE A 400 -1.63 84.18 -9.32
C ILE A 400 -2.49 83.09 -9.97
N GLY A 401 -2.02 81.85 -10.10
CA GLY A 401 -2.75 80.78 -10.77
C GLY A 401 -1.84 79.69 -11.32
N ASN A 402 -2.38 78.74 -12.09
CA ASN A 402 -1.59 77.65 -12.69
C ASN A 402 -1.77 77.57 -14.20
N SER A 403 -0.75 77.07 -14.88
CA SER A 403 -0.79 76.65 -16.28
C SER A 403 -0.73 75.12 -16.32
N LEU A 404 -1.66 74.52 -17.05
CA LEU A 404 -1.88 73.09 -17.20
C LEU A 404 -1.60 72.73 -18.66
N GLU A 405 -0.60 71.89 -18.90
CA GLU A 405 -0.28 71.33 -20.21
C GLU A 405 -0.66 69.85 -20.26
N TRP A 406 -1.33 69.43 -21.32
CA TRP A 406 -1.91 68.08 -21.40
C TRP A 406 -1.91 67.49 -22.81
N GLN A 407 -1.82 66.16 -22.91
CA GLN A 407 -1.81 65.43 -24.18
C GLN A 407 -2.38 64.00 -23.99
N ASP A 408 -3.14 63.50 -24.96
CA ASP A 408 -3.54 62.08 -25.01
C ASP A 408 -2.31 61.19 -25.30
N VAL A 409 -2.10 60.19 -24.45
CA VAL A 409 -1.02 59.19 -24.53
C VAL A 409 -1.56 57.75 -24.60
N THR A 410 -2.86 57.56 -24.78
CA THR A 410 -3.57 56.27 -24.68
C THR A 410 -2.92 55.15 -25.51
N GLU A 411 -2.72 55.39 -26.81
CA GLU A 411 -2.12 54.42 -27.74
C GLU A 411 -0.65 54.12 -27.38
N GLN A 412 0.10 55.16 -27.00
CA GLN A 412 1.52 55.05 -26.63
C GLN A 412 1.71 54.20 -25.37
N ARG A 413 0.83 54.38 -24.36
CA ARG A 413 0.82 53.54 -23.15
C ARG A 413 0.38 52.10 -23.47
N ALA A 414 -0.56 51.90 -24.39
CA ALA A 414 -1.00 50.57 -24.82
C ALA A 414 0.12 49.75 -25.50
N LYS A 415 0.83 50.31 -26.50
CA LYS A 415 1.92 49.60 -27.20
C LYS A 415 3.09 49.26 -26.24
N SER A 416 3.35 50.11 -25.24
CA SER A 416 4.34 49.85 -24.18
C SER A 416 4.00 48.62 -23.32
N VAL A 417 2.72 48.47 -22.91
CA VAL A 417 2.26 47.32 -22.13
C VAL A 417 2.33 46.01 -22.93
N GLU A 418 2.04 46.05 -24.22
CA GLU A 418 2.12 44.86 -25.09
C GLU A 418 3.55 44.35 -25.26
N VAL A 419 4.53 45.23 -25.48
CA VAL A 419 5.95 44.87 -25.53
C VAL A 419 6.41 44.27 -24.20
N GLY A 420 6.07 44.90 -23.07
CA GLY A 420 6.38 44.37 -21.74
C GLY A 420 5.80 42.97 -21.50
N ARG A 421 4.54 42.74 -21.91
CA ARG A 421 3.87 41.42 -21.83
C ARG A 421 4.60 40.35 -22.64
N LEU A 422 5.09 40.68 -23.83
CA LEU A 422 5.85 39.74 -24.66
C LEU A 422 7.21 39.39 -24.04
N THR A 423 7.95 40.38 -23.54
CA THR A 423 9.23 40.13 -22.84
C THR A 423 9.03 39.22 -21.62
N SER A 424 8.06 39.52 -20.75
CA SER A 424 7.79 38.68 -19.56
C SER A 424 7.28 37.27 -19.92
N ALA A 425 6.58 37.09 -21.04
CA ALA A 425 6.20 35.76 -21.53
C ALA A 425 7.42 34.95 -22.03
N VAL A 426 8.43 35.62 -22.59
CA VAL A 426 9.66 34.98 -23.08
C VAL A 426 10.65 34.69 -21.95
N GLU A 427 10.75 35.57 -20.94
CA GLU A 427 11.53 35.31 -19.71
C GLU A 427 10.87 34.22 -18.83
N GLY A 428 9.54 34.16 -18.80
CA GLY A 428 8.78 33.22 -17.99
C GLY A 428 8.50 31.85 -18.63
N MET A 429 8.91 31.60 -19.88
CA MET A 429 8.70 30.29 -20.51
C MET A 429 9.69 29.24 -20.00
N THR A 430 9.21 28.02 -19.76
CA THR A 430 10.03 26.86 -19.38
C THR A 430 10.74 26.21 -20.57
N THR A 431 10.31 26.49 -21.80
CA THR A 431 11.01 26.07 -23.01
C THR A 431 12.37 26.76 -23.09
N ASN A 432 13.45 25.99 -23.23
CA ASN A 432 14.79 26.55 -23.37
C ASN A 432 14.91 27.28 -24.73
N LEU A 433 15.06 28.61 -24.72
CA LEU A 433 15.07 29.44 -25.93
C LEU A 433 16.34 30.30 -26.02
N MET A 434 17.09 30.12 -27.10
CA MET A 434 18.23 30.96 -27.49
C MET A 434 17.92 31.68 -28.80
N MET A 435 18.32 32.94 -28.96
CA MET A 435 18.09 33.73 -30.18
C MET A 435 19.38 34.41 -30.64
N ALA A 436 19.61 34.44 -31.95
CA ALA A 436 20.80 34.99 -32.60
C ALA A 436 20.47 35.89 -33.81
N ASP A 437 21.35 36.82 -34.13
CA ASP A 437 21.24 37.70 -35.30
C ASP A 437 21.56 36.97 -36.63
N LEU A 438 21.38 37.66 -37.76
CA LEU A 438 21.72 37.16 -39.11
C LEU A 438 23.21 36.82 -39.32
N LYS A 439 24.09 37.10 -38.35
CA LYS A 439 25.53 36.77 -38.38
C LYS A 439 25.88 35.63 -37.42
N GLY A 440 24.89 35.08 -36.69
CA GLY A 440 25.06 34.02 -35.71
C GLY A 440 25.48 34.47 -34.31
N ASN A 441 25.47 35.77 -34.02
CA ASN A 441 25.75 36.29 -32.69
C ASN A 441 24.52 36.12 -31.80
N ILE A 442 24.66 35.45 -30.66
CA ILE A 442 23.56 35.17 -29.72
C ILE A 442 23.16 36.49 -29.05
N VAL A 443 21.98 37.02 -29.41
CA VAL A 443 21.46 38.29 -28.90
C VAL A 443 20.63 38.13 -27.63
N TYR A 444 20.09 36.93 -27.39
CA TYR A 444 19.27 36.65 -26.21
C TYR A 444 19.30 35.15 -25.86
N ALA A 445 19.16 34.85 -24.58
CA ALA A 445 18.93 33.50 -24.06
C ALA A 445 18.00 33.63 -22.85
N ASN A 446 16.94 32.82 -22.77
CA ASN A 446 16.02 32.87 -21.65
C ASN A 446 16.59 32.19 -20.38
N PRO A 447 15.97 32.38 -19.20
CA PRO A 447 16.44 31.75 -17.96
C PRO A 447 16.52 30.22 -18.06
N ALA A 448 15.56 29.57 -18.74
CA ALA A 448 15.51 28.12 -18.88
C ALA A 448 16.75 27.54 -19.60
N VAL A 449 17.07 28.03 -20.82
CA VAL A 449 18.27 27.54 -21.56
C VAL A 449 19.55 27.86 -20.80
N THR A 450 19.56 28.98 -20.07
CA THR A 450 20.69 29.44 -19.26
C THR A 450 20.91 28.54 -18.04
N GLU A 451 19.85 28.04 -17.39
CA GLU A 451 19.97 27.08 -16.28
C GLU A 451 20.38 25.69 -16.78
N MET A 452 19.72 25.19 -17.84
CA MET A 452 20.00 23.88 -18.43
C MET A 452 21.46 23.78 -18.90
N LEU A 453 21.94 24.75 -19.67
CA LEU A 453 23.33 24.75 -20.14
C LEU A 453 24.33 24.95 -19.00
N ARG A 454 23.94 25.58 -17.88
CA ARG A 454 24.80 25.75 -16.69
C ARG A 454 24.93 24.47 -15.88
N LYS A 455 23.85 23.67 -15.77
CA LYS A 455 23.90 22.31 -15.19
C LYS A 455 24.85 21.40 -15.98
N ARG A 456 24.88 21.51 -17.31
CA ARG A 456 25.73 20.69 -18.20
C ARG A 456 27.08 21.33 -18.58
N GLU A 457 27.37 22.56 -18.12
CA GLU A 457 28.53 23.37 -18.55
C GLU A 457 29.88 22.66 -18.35
N ALA A 458 30.04 21.98 -17.21
CA ALA A 458 31.27 21.26 -16.88
C ALA A 458 31.55 20.09 -17.85
N GLN A 459 30.50 19.41 -18.33
CA GLN A 459 30.62 18.32 -19.30
C GLN A 459 30.85 18.88 -20.72
N LEU A 460 30.10 19.90 -21.12
CA LEU A 460 30.26 20.57 -22.42
C LEU A 460 31.67 21.16 -22.61
N ARG A 461 32.27 21.73 -21.56
CA ARG A 461 33.66 22.25 -21.56
C ARG A 461 34.73 21.21 -21.87
N THR A 462 34.45 19.90 -21.77
CA THR A 462 35.42 18.85 -22.13
C THR A 462 35.69 18.77 -23.65
N VAL A 463 34.74 19.23 -24.48
CA VAL A 463 34.88 19.29 -25.95
C VAL A 463 34.76 20.69 -26.53
N LEU A 464 34.19 21.65 -25.78
CA LEU A 464 34.16 23.07 -26.08
C LEU A 464 34.85 23.86 -24.96
N PRO A 465 36.21 23.85 -24.85
CA PRO A 465 36.90 24.43 -23.68
C PRO A 465 36.68 25.94 -23.46
N SER A 466 36.28 26.66 -24.50
CA SER A 466 35.92 28.08 -24.46
C SER A 466 34.45 28.35 -24.16
N PHE A 467 33.61 27.31 -23.99
CA PHE A 467 32.20 27.48 -23.67
C PHE A 467 32.02 27.99 -22.24
N SER A 468 31.34 29.12 -22.09
CA SER A 468 30.82 29.55 -20.80
C SER A 468 29.45 30.20 -20.95
N VAL A 469 28.53 29.84 -20.04
CA VAL A 469 27.15 30.35 -20.05
C VAL A 469 27.12 31.85 -19.75
N ASP A 470 28.00 32.33 -18.86
CA ASP A 470 28.10 33.77 -18.51
C ASP A 470 28.61 34.65 -19.66
N THR A 471 29.22 34.06 -20.69
CA THR A 471 29.70 34.76 -21.91
C THR A 471 28.97 34.31 -23.17
N MET A 472 27.89 33.53 -23.03
CA MET A 472 27.17 32.94 -24.17
C MET A 472 26.42 34.00 -24.99
N VAL A 473 25.68 34.89 -24.32
CA VAL A 473 25.06 36.05 -24.98
C VAL A 473 26.15 37.04 -25.38
N GLY A 474 26.14 37.48 -26.63
CA GLY A 474 27.20 38.26 -27.27
C GLY A 474 28.29 37.41 -27.94
N SER A 475 28.35 36.09 -27.70
CA SER A 475 29.20 35.16 -28.47
C SER A 475 28.53 34.68 -29.76
N ASN A 476 29.28 34.02 -30.63
CA ASN A 476 28.76 33.49 -31.90
C ASN A 476 28.58 31.96 -31.82
N PHE A 477 27.42 31.45 -32.23
CA PHE A 477 27.09 30.02 -32.13
C PHE A 477 27.99 29.11 -32.97
N ASP A 478 28.70 29.65 -33.97
CA ASP A 478 29.69 28.91 -34.76
C ASP A 478 30.75 28.24 -33.88
N SER A 479 31.09 28.87 -32.75
CA SER A 479 32.04 28.32 -31.77
C SER A 479 31.60 27.00 -31.11
N PHE A 480 30.32 26.61 -31.24
CA PHE A 480 29.78 25.36 -30.71
C PHE A 480 29.75 24.24 -31.76
N HIS A 481 30.04 24.53 -33.04
CA HIS A 481 29.84 23.61 -34.16
C HIS A 481 31.16 23.16 -34.80
N ARG A 482 31.29 21.85 -35.09
CA ARG A 482 32.49 21.30 -35.78
C ARG A 482 32.64 21.74 -37.24
N ASN A 483 31.56 22.19 -37.88
CA ASN A 483 31.56 22.74 -39.23
C ASN A 483 30.64 23.98 -39.30
N PRO A 484 31.15 25.16 -38.89
CA PRO A 484 30.39 26.42 -38.91
C PRO A 484 29.78 26.73 -40.27
N ALA A 485 30.53 26.55 -41.36
CA ALA A 485 30.07 26.85 -42.71
C ALA A 485 28.84 26.01 -43.14
N HIS A 486 28.67 24.79 -42.60
CA HIS A 486 27.44 24.03 -42.81
C HIS A 486 26.26 24.62 -42.03
N GLN A 487 26.48 24.96 -40.75
CA GLN A 487 25.45 25.54 -39.90
C GLN A 487 24.97 26.92 -40.38
N GLN A 488 25.89 27.78 -40.82
CA GLN A 488 25.58 29.07 -41.44
C GLN A 488 24.73 28.92 -42.71
N ASN A 489 25.00 27.93 -43.58
CA ASN A 489 24.19 27.70 -44.77
C ASN A 489 22.80 27.13 -44.44
N LEU A 490 22.67 26.34 -43.36
CA LEU A 490 21.39 25.82 -42.90
C LEU A 490 20.53 26.93 -42.28
N LEU A 491 21.09 27.71 -41.35
CA LEU A 491 20.38 28.75 -40.60
C LEU A 491 20.30 30.12 -41.34
N GLY A 492 21.10 30.32 -42.38
CA GLY A 492 21.12 31.54 -43.19
C GLY A 492 20.00 31.66 -44.22
N ASN A 493 19.17 30.61 -44.38
CA ASN A 493 17.97 30.64 -45.22
C ASN A 493 16.72 30.39 -44.38
N ALA A 494 15.81 31.37 -44.34
CA ALA A 494 14.55 31.27 -43.61
C ALA A 494 13.66 30.10 -44.07
N ASP A 495 13.75 29.68 -45.33
CA ASP A 495 12.93 28.60 -45.90
C ASP A 495 13.40 27.20 -45.47
N ASN A 496 14.58 27.09 -44.82
CA ASN A 496 15.05 25.85 -44.21
C ASN A 496 14.41 25.58 -42.82
N MET A 497 13.59 26.49 -42.29
CA MET A 497 13.06 26.43 -40.92
C MET A 497 11.52 26.34 -40.90
N PRO A 498 10.91 25.63 -39.93
CA PRO A 498 11.57 25.01 -38.76
C PRO A 498 12.37 23.74 -39.11
N TYR A 499 13.51 23.57 -38.44
CA TYR A 499 14.39 22.41 -38.60
C TYR A 499 14.71 21.79 -37.24
N THR A 500 14.42 20.51 -37.07
CA THR A 500 14.65 19.75 -35.84
C THR A 500 15.74 18.70 -36.04
N THR A 501 16.66 18.58 -35.09
CA THR A 501 17.70 17.54 -35.08
C THR A 501 18.04 17.09 -33.65
N GLU A 502 18.22 15.79 -33.47
CA GLU A 502 18.88 15.24 -32.28
C GLU A 502 20.40 15.32 -32.46
N ILE A 503 21.13 15.65 -31.39
CA ILE A 503 22.60 15.65 -31.34
C ILE A 503 23.08 15.00 -30.03
N SER A 504 24.22 14.31 -30.08
CA SER A 504 24.86 13.76 -28.88
C SER A 504 26.27 14.34 -28.69
N VAL A 505 26.56 14.87 -27.49
CA VAL A 505 27.76 15.62 -27.15
C VAL A 505 28.28 15.18 -25.77
N VAL A 506 29.29 14.31 -25.75
CA VAL A 506 29.92 13.78 -24.52
C VAL A 506 28.92 13.10 -23.56
N GLY A 507 28.13 12.17 -24.10
CA GLY A 507 27.09 11.45 -23.35
C GLY A 507 25.79 12.24 -23.17
N LEU A 508 25.82 13.56 -23.27
CA LEU A 508 24.61 14.39 -23.30
C LEU A 508 23.89 14.21 -24.64
N THR A 509 22.57 14.21 -24.63
CA THR A 509 21.74 14.18 -25.84
C THR A 509 20.75 15.35 -25.82
N PHE A 510 20.73 16.14 -26.89
CA PHE A 510 19.84 17.28 -27.04
C PHE A 510 19.04 17.19 -28.34
N GLU A 511 17.74 17.48 -28.29
CA GLU A 511 16.99 17.85 -29.48
C GLU A 511 17.02 19.38 -29.64
N LEU A 512 17.40 19.85 -30.84
CA LEU A 512 17.44 21.26 -31.20
C LEU A 512 16.42 21.53 -32.31
N THR A 513 15.54 22.52 -32.09
CA THR A 513 14.61 23.01 -33.12
C THR A 513 14.90 24.46 -33.46
N ALA A 514 15.40 24.72 -34.67
CA ALA A 514 15.68 26.06 -35.18
C ALA A 514 14.44 26.67 -35.87
N ILE A 515 14.20 27.97 -35.66
CA ILE A 515 13.01 28.71 -36.11
C ILE A 515 13.46 30.11 -36.60
N ALA A 516 12.99 30.55 -37.77
CA ALA A 516 13.34 31.86 -38.31
C ALA A 516 12.55 33.00 -37.62
N LEU A 517 13.25 34.06 -37.19
CA LEU A 517 12.67 35.29 -36.64
C LEU A 517 12.41 36.29 -37.77
N ARG A 518 11.27 36.99 -37.73
CA ARG A 518 10.85 37.96 -38.76
C ARG A 518 10.42 39.31 -38.16
N ASP A 519 10.56 40.38 -38.94
CA ASP A 519 10.09 41.74 -38.59
C ASP A 519 8.63 42.00 -38.99
N GLU A 520 8.14 43.22 -38.76
CA GLU A 520 6.77 43.66 -39.10
C GLU A 520 6.49 43.62 -40.63
N ASP A 521 7.53 43.69 -41.48
CA ASP A 521 7.46 43.57 -42.95
C ASP A 521 7.63 42.10 -43.44
N GLY A 522 7.94 41.16 -42.54
CA GLY A 522 8.13 39.73 -42.83
C GLY A 522 9.54 39.32 -43.27
N ASN A 523 10.52 40.23 -43.26
CA ASN A 523 11.91 39.92 -43.58
C ASN A 523 12.54 39.04 -42.49
N HIS A 524 13.52 38.21 -42.85
CA HIS A 524 14.31 37.43 -41.89
C HIS A 524 15.27 38.34 -41.14
N VAL A 525 15.23 38.34 -39.80
CA VAL A 525 16.07 39.21 -38.94
C VAL A 525 16.98 38.45 -37.96
N GLY A 526 16.83 37.13 -37.88
CA GLY A 526 17.62 36.29 -36.97
C GLY A 526 17.01 34.89 -36.83
N ASN A 527 17.57 34.10 -35.93
CA ASN A 527 17.15 32.72 -35.69
C ASN A 527 16.94 32.47 -34.20
N ALA A 528 15.87 31.77 -33.87
CA ALA A 528 15.66 31.14 -32.58
C ALA A 528 16.09 29.67 -32.65
N VAL A 529 16.60 29.14 -31.54
CA VAL A 529 16.84 27.71 -31.32
C VAL A 529 16.19 27.33 -30.00
N GLN A 530 15.20 26.45 -30.07
CA GLN A 530 14.65 25.72 -28.93
C GLN A 530 15.57 24.54 -28.61
N TRP A 531 15.88 24.34 -27.32
CA TRP A 531 16.65 23.21 -26.83
C TRP A 531 15.79 22.29 -25.95
N LEU A 532 15.96 20.98 -26.09
CA LEU A 532 15.41 19.98 -25.18
C LEU A 532 16.55 19.04 -24.79
N ASP A 533 16.87 18.98 -23.50
CA ASP A 533 17.76 17.94 -22.96
C ASP A 533 16.97 16.64 -22.91
N LEU A 534 17.54 15.57 -23.47
CA LEU A 534 16.99 14.21 -23.52
C LEU A 534 17.98 13.21 -22.90
N THR A 535 19.01 13.68 -22.19
CA THR A 535 20.10 12.86 -21.67
C THR A 535 19.59 11.79 -20.70
N GLU A 536 18.77 12.20 -19.73
CA GLU A 536 18.27 11.33 -18.67
C GLU A 536 17.18 10.39 -19.21
N GLU A 537 16.36 10.85 -20.15
CA GLU A 537 15.37 10.05 -20.87
C GLU A 537 16.01 8.92 -21.68
N LYS A 538 17.09 9.22 -22.42
CA LYS A 538 17.77 8.26 -23.31
C LYS A 538 18.59 7.24 -22.51
N ASP A 539 19.28 7.67 -21.45
CA ASP A 539 20.01 6.74 -20.58
C ASP A 539 19.03 5.87 -19.78
N ALA A 540 17.95 6.43 -19.23
CA ALA A 540 16.91 5.66 -18.56
C ALA A 540 16.26 4.64 -19.51
N GLN A 541 15.95 5.01 -20.75
CA GLN A 541 15.45 4.07 -21.76
C GLN A 541 16.44 2.91 -21.98
N GLY A 542 17.74 3.21 -22.17
CA GLY A 542 18.77 2.21 -22.37
C GLY A 542 18.97 1.28 -21.16
N GLN A 543 18.97 1.83 -19.94
CA GLN A 543 19.07 1.03 -18.71
C GLN A 543 17.82 0.15 -18.52
N ILE A 544 16.62 0.67 -18.78
CA ILE A 544 15.36 -0.09 -18.74
C ILE A 544 15.35 -1.24 -19.77
N GLU A 545 15.77 -0.98 -21.01
CA GLU A 545 15.82 -1.99 -22.08
C GLU A 545 16.82 -3.12 -21.76
N ASN A 546 17.98 -2.78 -21.22
CA ASN A 546 18.96 -3.76 -20.73
C ASN A 546 18.42 -4.58 -19.54
N MET A 547 17.81 -3.93 -18.54
CA MET A 547 17.29 -4.60 -17.35
C MET A 547 16.11 -5.52 -17.68
N ILE A 548 15.22 -5.12 -18.61
CA ILE A 548 14.15 -5.99 -19.14
C ILE A 548 14.75 -7.19 -19.89
N THR A 549 15.79 -6.98 -20.69
CA THR A 549 16.48 -8.06 -21.42
C THR A 549 17.14 -9.06 -20.48
N ASP A 550 17.81 -8.57 -19.42
CA ASP A 550 18.39 -9.40 -18.36
C ASP A 550 17.30 -10.21 -17.63
N ALA A 551 16.20 -9.56 -17.22
CA ALA A 551 15.08 -10.22 -16.53
C ALA A 551 14.41 -11.30 -17.40
N ILE A 552 14.22 -11.05 -18.70
CA ILE A 552 13.73 -12.06 -19.67
C ILE A 552 14.70 -13.25 -19.78
N SER A 553 16.01 -13.02 -19.61
CA SER A 553 17.03 -14.08 -19.58
C SER A 553 17.17 -14.80 -18.24
N GLY A 554 16.39 -14.42 -17.22
CA GLY A 554 16.45 -14.96 -15.86
C GLY A 554 17.53 -14.34 -14.97
N LYS A 555 18.22 -13.27 -15.43
CA LYS A 555 19.14 -12.48 -14.59
C LYS A 555 18.34 -11.40 -13.86
N LEU A 556 17.95 -11.70 -12.63
CA LEU A 556 17.09 -10.80 -11.83
C LEU A 556 17.88 -9.79 -10.98
N ASP A 557 19.21 -9.87 -10.91
CA ASP A 557 20.06 -8.99 -10.08
C ASP A 557 20.28 -7.58 -10.67
N SER A 558 20.00 -7.38 -11.96
CA SER A 558 20.24 -6.09 -12.64
C SER A 558 19.29 -5.00 -12.12
N ARG A 559 19.81 -3.81 -11.85
CA ARG A 559 19.08 -2.62 -11.37
C ARG A 559 19.43 -1.40 -12.20
N ILE A 560 18.51 -0.44 -12.26
CA ILE A 560 18.71 0.88 -12.86
C ILE A 560 19.45 1.77 -11.86
N ALA A 561 20.49 2.46 -12.28
CA ALA A 561 21.19 3.46 -11.48
C ALA A 561 20.40 4.78 -11.46
N THR A 562 19.74 5.09 -10.35
CA THR A 562 18.83 6.25 -10.23
C THR A 562 19.45 7.45 -9.50
N GLU A 563 20.70 7.33 -9.07
CA GLU A 563 21.48 8.40 -8.42
C GLU A 563 21.77 9.56 -9.38
N SER A 564 21.81 9.29 -10.69
CA SER A 564 22.06 10.25 -11.76
C SER A 564 20.83 10.89 -12.38
N TYR A 565 19.62 10.54 -11.91
CA TYR A 565 18.35 11.05 -12.45
C TYR A 565 17.63 11.97 -11.47
N GLU A 566 16.90 12.97 -11.99
CA GLU A 566 15.94 13.75 -11.23
C GLU A 566 14.48 13.49 -11.67
N GLY A 567 13.53 14.07 -10.93
CA GLY A 567 12.11 14.11 -11.30
C GLY A 567 11.47 12.76 -11.63
N PHE A 568 10.88 12.68 -12.83
CA PHE A 568 10.10 11.51 -13.28
C PHE A 568 10.98 10.28 -13.52
N MET A 569 12.15 10.42 -14.15
CA MET A 569 12.99 9.26 -14.49
C MET A 569 13.59 8.60 -13.25
N LYS A 570 13.88 9.37 -12.20
CA LYS A 570 14.22 8.82 -10.89
C LYS A 570 13.08 7.95 -10.32
N ILE A 571 11.87 8.51 -10.25
CA ILE A 571 10.69 7.81 -9.71
C ILE A 571 10.37 6.55 -10.54
N LEU A 572 10.54 6.59 -11.86
CA LEU A 572 10.34 5.44 -12.74
C LEU A 572 11.38 4.35 -12.45
N GLY A 573 12.66 4.69 -12.40
CA GLY A 573 13.74 3.75 -12.07
C GLY A 573 13.61 3.15 -10.67
N ASP A 574 13.30 3.97 -9.66
CA ASP A 574 13.11 3.52 -8.28
C ASP A 574 11.92 2.55 -8.18
N ASN A 575 10.79 2.84 -8.85
CA ASN A 575 9.64 1.94 -8.89
C ASN A 575 9.94 0.61 -9.63
N ILE A 576 10.74 0.65 -10.69
CA ILE A 576 11.14 -0.56 -11.43
C ILE A 576 12.11 -1.42 -10.60
N ASN A 577 13.07 -0.79 -9.89
CA ASN A 577 13.96 -1.48 -8.97
C ASN A 577 13.18 -2.17 -7.84
N ASN A 578 12.26 -1.45 -7.18
CA ASN A 578 11.39 -2.02 -6.14
C ASN A 578 10.52 -3.19 -6.66
N LEU A 579 10.05 -3.11 -7.91
CA LEU A 579 9.31 -4.21 -8.56
C LEU A 579 10.21 -5.43 -8.80
N MET A 580 11.46 -5.22 -9.21
CA MET A 580 12.43 -6.32 -9.35
C MET A 580 12.74 -6.95 -7.99
N ASP A 581 13.02 -6.14 -6.95
CA ASP A 581 13.32 -6.64 -5.60
C ASP A 581 12.17 -7.53 -5.05
N ALA A 582 10.92 -7.08 -5.20
CA ALA A 582 9.72 -7.81 -4.79
C ALA A 582 9.45 -9.10 -5.61
N ILE A 583 10.14 -9.30 -6.74
CA ILE A 583 10.08 -10.53 -7.55
C ILE A 583 11.29 -11.43 -7.27
N VAL A 584 12.46 -10.85 -6.99
CA VAL A 584 13.71 -11.57 -6.76
C VAL A 584 13.65 -12.38 -5.46
N GLU A 585 13.27 -11.75 -4.35
CA GLU A 585 13.30 -12.40 -3.02
C GLU A 585 12.47 -13.70 -2.98
N PRO A 586 11.18 -13.72 -3.39
CA PRO A 586 10.38 -14.94 -3.33
C PRO A 586 10.84 -16.04 -4.32
N ILE A 587 11.46 -15.66 -5.45
CA ILE A 587 12.02 -16.60 -6.42
C ILE A 587 13.31 -17.22 -5.88
N THR A 588 14.20 -16.40 -5.30
CA THR A 588 15.44 -16.87 -4.67
C THR A 588 15.15 -17.78 -3.48
N ASP A 589 14.18 -17.43 -2.63
CA ASP A 589 13.69 -18.29 -1.56
C ASP A 589 13.15 -19.62 -2.11
N ALA A 590 12.26 -19.59 -3.11
CA ALA A 590 11.73 -20.80 -3.72
C ALA A 590 12.83 -21.70 -4.34
N ILE A 591 13.89 -21.10 -4.90
CA ILE A 591 15.08 -21.84 -5.39
C ILE A 591 15.87 -22.45 -4.24
N ASN A 592 16.15 -21.70 -3.17
CA ASN A 592 16.87 -22.18 -1.99
C ASN A 592 16.12 -23.35 -1.33
N ILE A 593 14.80 -23.23 -1.20
CA ILE A 593 13.92 -24.27 -0.66
C ILE A 593 13.87 -25.51 -1.58
N ALA A 594 13.80 -25.32 -2.90
CA ALA A 594 13.86 -26.44 -3.85
C ALA A 594 15.23 -27.15 -3.87
N GLN A 595 16.32 -26.42 -3.61
CA GLN A 595 17.66 -26.99 -3.45
C GLN A 595 17.78 -27.78 -2.14
N ALA A 596 17.37 -27.20 -1.01
CA ALA A 596 17.33 -27.88 0.28
C ALA A 596 16.52 -29.18 0.21
N LEU A 597 15.33 -29.14 -0.41
CA LEU A 597 14.48 -30.30 -0.65
C LEU A 597 15.16 -31.37 -1.54
N ALA A 598 15.94 -30.97 -2.54
CA ALA A 598 16.69 -31.90 -3.40
C ALA A 598 17.91 -32.53 -2.69
N ASP A 599 18.53 -31.80 -1.77
CA ASP A 599 19.60 -32.27 -0.88
C ASP A 599 19.07 -33.04 0.35
N GLY A 600 17.74 -33.17 0.49
CA GLY A 600 17.06 -33.93 1.55
C GLY A 600 16.70 -33.14 2.80
N ASP A 601 17.01 -31.85 2.88
CA ASP A 601 16.67 -31.01 4.04
C ASP A 601 15.22 -30.51 4.00
N LEU A 602 14.38 -31.10 4.83
CA LEU A 602 12.96 -30.76 4.99
C LEU A 602 12.73 -29.76 6.14
N THR A 603 13.79 -29.19 6.74
CA THR A 603 13.66 -28.20 7.84
C THR A 603 13.51 -26.76 7.37
N GLN A 604 13.82 -26.47 6.11
CA GLN A 604 13.70 -25.13 5.54
C GLN A 604 12.25 -24.81 5.16
N SER A 605 11.88 -23.53 5.16
CA SER A 605 10.56 -23.07 4.68
C SER A 605 10.59 -21.63 4.17
N MET A 606 9.73 -21.32 3.19
CA MET A 606 9.48 -19.95 2.76
C MET A 606 8.69 -19.24 3.88
N SER A 607 9.35 -18.35 4.63
CA SER A 607 8.84 -17.83 5.91
C SER A 607 8.73 -16.30 6.00
N ASN A 608 9.06 -15.57 4.93
CA ASN A 608 8.92 -14.11 4.86
C ASN A 608 7.45 -13.69 4.56
N ASP A 609 7.17 -12.39 4.61
CA ASP A 609 5.80 -11.84 4.43
C ASP A 609 5.44 -11.70 2.94
N TYR A 610 5.08 -12.81 2.31
CA TYR A 610 4.70 -12.84 0.88
C TYR A 610 3.23 -12.44 0.66
N GLY A 611 2.98 -11.71 -0.43
CA GLY A 611 1.63 -11.38 -0.92
C GLY A 611 1.22 -12.16 -2.17
N GLY A 612 -0.09 -12.21 -2.44
CA GLY A 612 -0.65 -12.66 -3.73
C GLY A 612 -0.18 -14.04 -4.19
N GLU A 613 0.26 -14.13 -5.44
CA GLU A 613 0.76 -15.34 -6.08
C GLU A 613 2.04 -15.90 -5.42
N PHE A 614 2.88 -15.05 -4.82
CA PHE A 614 4.05 -15.49 -4.07
C PHE A 614 3.68 -16.15 -2.74
N LEU A 615 2.59 -15.71 -2.10
CA LEU A 615 2.01 -16.41 -0.95
C LEU A 615 1.45 -17.77 -1.36
N ALA A 616 0.86 -17.89 -2.55
CA ALA A 616 0.41 -19.18 -3.09
C ALA A 616 1.60 -20.12 -3.38
N LEU A 617 2.71 -19.59 -3.91
CA LEU A 617 3.96 -20.34 -4.10
C LEU A 617 4.56 -20.82 -2.76
N ALA A 618 4.67 -19.93 -1.78
CA ALA A 618 5.17 -20.25 -0.44
C ALA A 618 4.33 -21.34 0.24
N ASN A 619 3.00 -21.22 0.20
CA ASN A 619 2.10 -22.26 0.71
C ASN A 619 2.23 -23.59 -0.05
N ALA A 620 2.44 -23.57 -1.38
CA ALA A 620 2.64 -24.78 -2.16
C ALA A 620 3.99 -25.46 -1.87
N MET A 621 5.07 -24.70 -1.69
CA MET A 621 6.37 -25.22 -1.29
C MET A 621 6.32 -25.78 0.14
N ASN A 622 5.90 -24.98 1.11
CA ASN A 622 5.81 -25.39 2.52
C ASN A 622 4.87 -26.58 2.71
N GLY A 623 3.72 -26.61 2.01
CA GLY A 623 2.81 -27.75 2.02
C GLY A 623 3.39 -29.00 1.35
N SER A 624 4.28 -28.86 0.35
CA SER A 624 4.99 -30.01 -0.23
C SER A 624 6.01 -30.59 0.75
N ILE A 625 6.72 -29.72 1.47
CA ILE A 625 7.66 -30.11 2.53
C ILE A 625 6.90 -30.79 3.69
N GLU A 626 5.80 -30.21 4.16
CA GLU A 626 4.97 -30.80 5.22
C GLU A 626 4.47 -32.20 4.85
N ASN A 627 3.96 -32.39 3.62
CA ASN A 627 3.52 -33.71 3.15
C ASN A 627 4.68 -34.72 3.06
N LEU A 628 5.87 -34.30 2.65
CA LEU A 628 7.05 -35.18 2.59
C LEU A 628 7.61 -35.49 3.98
N THR A 629 7.65 -34.52 4.90
CA THR A 629 8.03 -34.71 6.31
C THR A 629 7.09 -35.69 7.01
N ASN A 630 5.78 -35.56 6.77
CA ASN A 630 4.78 -36.50 7.29
C ASN A 630 5.00 -37.91 6.71
N MET A 631 5.21 -38.04 5.40
CA MET A 631 5.48 -39.33 4.75
C MET A 631 6.80 -39.99 5.24
N VAL A 632 7.87 -39.21 5.38
CA VAL A 632 9.16 -39.61 5.96
C VAL A 632 8.97 -40.12 7.40
N THR A 633 8.21 -39.38 8.21
CA THR A 633 7.88 -39.73 9.59
C THR A 633 7.07 -41.03 9.66
N GLU A 634 6.05 -41.20 8.82
CA GLU A 634 5.23 -42.42 8.75
C GLU A 634 6.07 -43.64 8.32
N ILE A 635 6.89 -43.53 7.27
CA ILE A 635 7.74 -44.63 6.81
C ILE A 635 8.80 -44.98 7.87
N ARG A 636 9.39 -43.99 8.54
CA ARG A 636 10.36 -44.20 9.62
C ARG A 636 9.75 -44.92 10.82
N ASN A 637 8.55 -44.51 11.26
CA ASN A 637 7.82 -45.16 12.34
C ASN A 637 7.37 -46.58 11.95
N ALA A 638 6.82 -46.76 10.74
CA ALA A 638 6.43 -48.07 10.23
C ALA A 638 7.63 -49.04 10.13
N SER A 639 8.76 -48.58 9.59
CA SER A 639 9.97 -49.39 9.46
C SER A 639 10.57 -49.76 10.83
N THR A 640 10.53 -48.84 11.80
CA THR A 640 10.94 -49.14 13.18
C THR A 640 10.03 -50.21 13.81
N ASN A 641 8.71 -50.09 13.66
CA ASN A 641 7.75 -51.07 14.17
C ASN A 641 7.93 -52.45 13.51
N VAL A 642 8.20 -52.53 12.20
CA VAL A 642 8.46 -53.81 11.51
C VAL A 642 9.81 -54.40 11.92
N PHE A 643 10.85 -53.58 12.11
CA PHE A 643 12.15 -54.03 12.62
C PHE A 643 12.04 -54.66 14.01
N ASP A 644 11.37 -53.99 14.95
CA ASP A 644 11.18 -54.52 16.31
C ASP A 644 10.27 -55.75 16.31
N SER A 645 9.18 -55.75 15.52
CA SER A 645 8.30 -56.91 15.37
C SER A 645 9.02 -58.13 14.77
N ALA A 646 9.83 -57.92 13.73
CA ALA A 646 10.63 -58.98 13.11
C ALA A 646 11.63 -59.58 14.10
N ARG A 647 12.21 -58.74 14.97
CA ARG A 647 13.11 -59.17 16.05
C ARG A 647 12.39 -59.94 17.15
N GLU A 648 11.17 -59.53 17.53
CA GLU A 648 10.33 -60.27 18.48
C GLU A 648 9.93 -61.65 17.92
N ILE A 649 9.52 -61.72 16.64
CA ILE A 649 9.21 -62.99 15.95
C ILE A 649 10.48 -63.87 15.87
N ALA A 650 11.64 -63.30 15.54
CA ALA A 650 12.91 -64.05 15.55
C ALA A 650 13.23 -64.63 16.94
N GLN A 651 12.99 -63.89 18.03
CA GLN A 651 13.14 -64.41 19.39
C GLN A 651 12.10 -65.51 19.70
N GLY A 652 10.85 -65.33 19.29
CA GLY A 652 9.78 -66.34 19.42
C GLY A 652 10.09 -67.64 18.66
N ASN A 653 10.70 -67.55 17.49
CA ASN A 653 11.11 -68.71 16.69
C ASN A 653 12.27 -69.48 17.35
N ASN A 654 13.21 -68.81 18.03
CA ASN A 654 14.25 -69.50 18.80
C ASN A 654 13.65 -70.29 19.98
N GLU A 655 12.69 -69.71 20.71
CA GLU A 655 11.95 -70.42 21.77
C GLU A 655 11.13 -71.59 21.20
N LEU A 656 10.49 -71.41 20.04
CA LEU A 656 9.78 -72.49 19.35
C LEU A 656 10.74 -73.59 18.87
N SER A 657 11.95 -73.26 18.44
CA SER A 657 13.01 -74.23 18.10
C SER A 657 13.33 -75.13 19.29
N HIS A 658 13.65 -74.54 20.45
CA HIS A 658 13.96 -75.30 21.67
C HIS A 658 12.78 -76.15 22.17
N ARG A 659 11.55 -75.68 21.96
CA ARG A 659 10.35 -76.48 22.26
C ARG A 659 10.16 -77.65 21.28
N THR A 660 10.45 -77.46 19.99
CA THR A 660 10.44 -78.53 18.98
C THR A 660 11.55 -79.57 19.24
N GLU A 661 12.77 -79.13 19.59
CA GLU A 661 13.87 -80.01 20.01
C GLU A 661 13.50 -80.86 21.24
N SER A 662 12.89 -80.22 22.27
CA SER A 662 12.42 -80.89 23.48
C SER A 662 11.26 -81.86 23.21
N GLN A 663 10.36 -81.50 22.28
CA GLN A 663 9.28 -82.38 21.83
C GLN A 663 9.80 -83.60 21.07
N ALA A 664 10.79 -83.42 20.18
CA ALA A 664 11.44 -84.53 19.47
C ALA A 664 12.12 -85.50 20.47
N SER A 665 12.88 -84.98 21.44
CA SER A 665 13.47 -85.81 22.51
C SER A 665 12.42 -86.55 23.34
N SER A 666 11.26 -85.94 23.59
CA SER A 666 10.16 -86.56 24.32
C SER A 666 9.46 -87.66 23.50
N LEU A 667 9.38 -87.48 22.18
CA LEU A 667 8.86 -88.48 21.24
C LEU A 667 9.83 -89.66 21.08
N GLU A 668 11.15 -89.43 21.08
CA GLU A 668 12.17 -90.49 21.05
C GLU A 668 12.11 -91.38 22.30
N GLU A 669 11.98 -90.80 23.49
CA GLU A 669 11.78 -91.55 24.75
C GLU A 669 10.42 -92.29 24.73
N THR A 670 9.35 -91.65 24.24
CA THR A 670 8.02 -92.28 24.11
C THR A 670 8.04 -93.45 23.13
N ALA A 671 8.69 -93.32 21.97
CA ALA A 671 8.82 -94.39 20.99
C ALA A 671 9.63 -95.57 21.55
N SER A 672 10.73 -95.29 22.26
CA SER A 672 11.54 -96.30 22.95
C SER A 672 10.73 -97.08 24.00
N ALA A 673 9.93 -96.39 24.81
CA ALA A 673 9.03 -97.02 25.77
C ALA A 673 7.92 -97.84 25.09
N MET A 674 7.43 -97.39 23.93
CA MET A 674 6.45 -98.13 23.12
C MET A 674 7.04 -99.40 22.49
N GLU A 675 8.32 -99.42 22.10
CA GLU A 675 9.00 -100.65 21.68
C GLU A 675 9.14 -101.65 22.84
N GLU A 676 9.54 -101.19 24.04
CA GLU A 676 9.64 -102.05 25.23
C GLU A 676 8.27 -102.61 25.67
N LEU A 677 7.21 -101.79 25.63
CA LEU A 677 5.83 -102.23 25.87
C LEU A 677 5.36 -103.25 24.82
N THR A 678 5.66 -103.02 23.54
CA THR A 678 5.32 -103.96 22.44
C THR A 678 6.00 -105.31 22.67
N SER A 679 7.30 -105.30 22.98
CA SER A 679 8.08 -106.50 23.30
C SER A 679 7.50 -107.24 24.52
N THR A 680 7.11 -106.51 25.57
CA THR A 680 6.54 -107.07 26.80
C THR A 680 5.16 -107.70 26.56
N VAL A 681 4.29 -107.08 25.75
CA VAL A 681 2.98 -107.62 25.40
C VAL A 681 3.12 -108.87 24.50
N GLN A 682 4.04 -108.85 23.53
CA GLN A 682 4.36 -110.03 22.71
C GLN A 682 4.88 -111.19 23.57
N GLN A 683 5.82 -110.93 24.49
CA GLN A 683 6.34 -111.95 25.41
C GLN A 683 5.24 -112.49 26.33
N ASN A 684 4.29 -111.66 26.77
CA ASN A 684 3.13 -112.09 27.54
C ASN A 684 2.20 -113.01 26.73
N ALA A 685 1.97 -112.75 25.44
CA ALA A 685 1.19 -113.65 24.57
C ALA A 685 1.87 -115.02 24.39
N GLU A 686 3.20 -115.04 24.26
CA GLU A 686 4.00 -116.27 24.21
C GLU A 686 3.94 -117.06 25.53
N ASN A 687 4.18 -116.39 26.67
CA ASN A 687 4.04 -116.97 28.01
C ASN A 687 2.63 -117.56 28.24
N THR A 688 1.59 -116.85 27.77
CA THR A 688 0.19 -117.28 27.90
C THR A 688 -0.10 -118.51 27.03
N THR A 689 0.51 -118.59 25.85
CA THR A 689 0.45 -119.77 24.98
C THR A 689 1.13 -120.99 25.62
N GLU A 690 2.31 -120.82 26.24
CA GLU A 690 2.98 -121.89 26.99
C GLU A 690 2.18 -122.32 28.23
N ALA A 691 1.63 -121.36 28.99
CA ALA A 691 0.80 -121.63 30.16
C ALA A 691 -0.47 -122.41 29.78
N SER A 692 -1.13 -122.06 28.67
CA SER A 692 -2.30 -122.80 28.14
C SER A 692 -1.94 -124.26 27.83
N LYS A 693 -0.82 -124.47 27.13
CA LYS A 693 -0.31 -125.81 26.79
C LYS A 693 0.05 -126.63 28.05
N LEU A 694 0.63 -125.98 29.06
CA LEU A 694 0.94 -126.62 30.34
C LEU A 694 -0.33 -127.01 31.10
N SER A 695 -1.28 -126.09 31.28
CA SER A 695 -2.56 -126.33 31.94
C SER A 695 -3.32 -127.49 31.31
N ASN A 696 -3.40 -127.55 29.99
CA ASN A 696 -4.00 -128.68 29.27
C ASN A 696 -3.30 -130.02 29.58
N SER A 697 -1.97 -130.05 29.67
CA SER A 697 -1.24 -131.27 30.06
C SER A 697 -1.41 -131.66 31.53
N VAL A 698 -1.62 -130.70 32.44
CA VAL A 698 -1.95 -131.02 33.84
C VAL A 698 -3.40 -131.51 33.95
N MET A 699 -4.34 -130.93 33.20
CA MET A 699 -5.74 -131.37 33.12
C MET A 699 -5.86 -132.82 32.60
N GLU A 700 -5.10 -133.17 31.55
CA GLU A 700 -5.00 -134.54 31.05
C GLU A 700 -4.51 -135.51 32.15
N LYS A 701 -3.44 -135.14 32.87
CA LYS A 701 -2.88 -135.96 33.97
C LYS A 701 -3.83 -136.08 35.15
N ALA A 702 -4.57 -135.01 35.48
CA ALA A 702 -5.57 -135.00 36.55
C ALA A 702 -6.76 -135.90 36.22
N SER A 703 -7.29 -135.80 35.00
CA SER A 703 -8.37 -136.66 34.48
C SER A 703 -7.96 -138.14 34.47
N ASN A 704 -6.75 -138.45 33.98
CA ASN A 704 -6.17 -139.79 34.05
C ASN A 704 -5.99 -140.28 35.50
N GLY A 705 -5.54 -139.41 36.41
CA GLY A 705 -5.45 -139.70 37.85
C GLY A 705 -6.81 -140.08 38.46
N GLY A 706 -7.84 -139.26 38.22
CA GLY A 706 -9.21 -139.54 38.64
C GLY A 706 -9.78 -140.84 38.05
N SER A 707 -9.38 -141.21 36.82
CA SER A 707 -9.72 -142.52 36.22
C SER A 707 -9.05 -143.69 36.94
N VAL A 708 -7.76 -143.60 37.25
CA VAL A 708 -7.02 -144.61 38.03
C VAL A 708 -7.60 -144.76 39.44
N VAL A 709 -7.94 -143.65 40.11
CA VAL A 709 -8.57 -143.66 41.43
C VAL A 709 -9.96 -144.30 41.36
N ARG A 710 -10.80 -144.00 40.36
CA ARG A 710 -12.11 -144.63 40.17
C ARG A 710 -12.02 -146.16 39.98
N ASN A 711 -11.00 -146.63 39.27
CA ASN A 711 -10.71 -148.06 39.15
C ASN A 711 -10.30 -148.68 40.50
N ALA A 712 -9.52 -147.95 41.32
CA ALA A 712 -9.14 -148.39 42.67
C ALA A 712 -10.35 -148.45 43.64
N ILE A 713 -11.32 -147.53 43.54
CA ILE A 713 -12.60 -147.61 44.30
C ILE A 713 -13.34 -148.90 43.96
N THR A 714 -13.42 -149.25 42.67
CA THR A 714 -14.08 -150.49 42.22
C THR A 714 -13.35 -151.73 42.76
N ALA A 715 -12.02 -151.76 42.67
CA ALA A 715 -11.21 -152.85 43.21
C ALA A 715 -11.38 -152.99 44.75
N MET A 716 -11.36 -151.90 45.51
CA MET A 716 -11.60 -151.93 46.96
C MET A 716 -13.02 -152.38 47.31
N SER A 717 -14.02 -152.01 46.51
CA SER A 717 -15.41 -152.46 46.67
C SER A 717 -15.55 -153.98 46.46
N ASP A 718 -14.93 -154.53 45.41
CA ASP A 718 -14.92 -155.98 45.17
C ASP A 718 -14.09 -156.75 46.21
N ILE A 719 -13.00 -156.18 46.75
CA ILE A 719 -12.28 -156.74 47.91
C ILE A 719 -13.20 -156.77 49.15
N ASN A 720 -13.86 -155.66 49.48
CA ASN A 720 -14.79 -155.55 50.62
C ASN A 720 -15.91 -156.60 50.55
N LYS A 721 -16.51 -156.73 49.36
CA LYS A 721 -17.52 -157.75 49.03
C LYS A 721 -16.99 -159.18 49.14
N SER A 722 -15.74 -159.41 48.74
CA SER A 722 -15.08 -160.72 48.85
C SER A 722 -14.77 -161.08 50.31
N SER A 723 -14.24 -160.14 51.10
CA SER A 723 -13.96 -160.33 52.53
C SER A 723 -15.24 -160.60 53.33
N LYS A 724 -16.35 -159.92 53.04
CA LYS A 724 -17.67 -160.22 53.62
C LYS A 724 -18.11 -161.65 53.30
N LYS A 725 -18.01 -162.07 52.02
CA LYS A 725 -18.33 -163.45 51.62
C LYS A 725 -17.43 -164.49 52.31
N ILE A 726 -16.18 -164.16 52.63
CA ILE A 726 -15.31 -165.02 53.46
C ILE A 726 -15.82 -165.06 54.90
N ALA A 727 -16.23 -163.93 55.50
CA ALA A 727 -16.82 -163.90 56.84
C ALA A 727 -18.08 -164.78 56.96
N ASP A 728 -18.91 -164.80 55.92
CA ASP A 728 -20.08 -165.69 55.82
C ASP A 728 -19.66 -167.17 55.80
N ILE A 729 -18.70 -167.53 54.94
CA ILE A 729 -18.17 -168.91 54.83
C ILE A 729 -17.53 -169.37 56.14
N ILE A 730 -16.74 -168.51 56.80
CA ILE A 730 -16.12 -168.82 58.09
C ILE A 730 -17.17 -168.98 59.20
N SER A 731 -18.28 -168.24 59.13
CA SER A 731 -19.42 -168.43 60.05
C SER A 731 -20.10 -169.79 59.86
N VAL A 732 -20.22 -170.27 58.61
CA VAL A 732 -20.70 -171.64 58.33
C VAL A 732 -19.70 -172.70 58.81
N ILE A 733 -18.39 -172.45 58.71
CA ILE A 733 -17.36 -173.37 59.23
C ILE A 733 -17.39 -173.45 60.76
N ASP A 734 -17.60 -172.34 61.47
CA ASP A 734 -17.81 -172.31 62.92
C ASP A 734 -19.08 -173.09 63.32
N GLU A 735 -20.17 -172.95 62.56
CA GLU A 735 -21.38 -173.75 62.74
C GLU A 735 -21.14 -175.26 62.52
N ILE A 736 -20.46 -175.64 61.43
CA ILE A 736 -20.09 -177.05 61.15
C ILE A 736 -19.20 -177.60 62.27
N ALA A 737 -18.27 -176.81 62.79
CA ALA A 737 -17.42 -177.20 63.93
C ALA A 737 -18.26 -177.40 65.20
N PHE A 738 -19.22 -176.52 65.49
CA PHE A 738 -20.15 -176.66 66.60
C PHE A 738 -21.03 -177.93 66.47
N GLN A 739 -21.62 -178.16 65.29
CA GLN A 739 -22.40 -179.36 64.97
C GLN A 739 -21.54 -180.63 65.10
N THR A 740 -20.28 -180.60 64.65
CA THR A 740 -19.34 -181.73 64.77
C THR A 740 -18.97 -182.01 66.23
N ASN A 741 -18.77 -180.98 67.07
CA ASN A 741 -18.55 -181.15 68.51
C ASN A 741 -19.79 -181.74 69.22
N LEU A 742 -21.01 -181.44 68.78
CA LEU A 742 -22.24 -182.07 69.27
C LEU A 742 -22.36 -183.54 68.81
N LEU A 743 -22.07 -183.84 67.55
CA LEU A 743 -22.05 -185.22 67.03
C LEU A 743 -20.99 -186.08 67.76
N ALA A 744 -19.80 -185.53 68.00
CA ALA A 744 -18.73 -186.17 68.74
C ALA A 744 -19.08 -186.40 70.22
N LEU A 745 -19.79 -185.45 70.86
CA LEU A 745 -20.35 -185.64 72.20
C LEU A 745 -21.36 -186.80 72.24
N ASN A 746 -22.29 -186.86 71.28
CA ASN A 746 -23.26 -187.95 71.17
C ASN A 746 -22.58 -189.30 70.93
N ALA A 747 -21.57 -189.34 70.06
CA ALA A 747 -20.77 -190.55 69.81
C ALA A 747 -19.99 -191.02 71.06
N ALA A 748 -19.44 -190.08 71.84
CA ALA A 748 -18.76 -190.42 73.10
C ALA A 748 -19.72 -190.99 74.16
N VAL A 749 -20.96 -190.48 74.22
CA VAL A 749 -22.01 -191.01 75.11
C VAL A 749 -22.40 -192.44 74.71
N GLU A 750 -22.66 -192.71 73.43
CA GLU A 750 -23.04 -194.05 72.99
C GLU A 750 -21.86 -195.04 73.04
N ALA A 751 -20.62 -194.57 72.83
CA ALA A 751 -19.42 -195.38 73.06
C ALA A 751 -19.22 -195.75 74.54
N ALA A 752 -19.50 -194.84 75.48
CA ALA A 752 -19.50 -195.16 76.91
C ALA A 752 -20.61 -196.18 77.27
N ARG A 753 -21.76 -196.10 76.60
CA ARG A 753 -22.89 -197.03 76.76
C ARG A 753 -22.57 -198.45 76.25
N ALA A 754 -21.69 -198.58 75.26
CA ALA A 754 -21.22 -199.86 74.74
C ALA A 754 -20.14 -200.56 75.59
N GLY A 755 -19.70 -199.94 76.70
CA GLY A 755 -18.74 -200.53 77.64
C GLY A 755 -17.36 -200.80 77.03
N GLU A 756 -16.71 -201.91 77.40
CA GLU A 756 -15.37 -202.27 76.93
C GLU A 756 -15.25 -202.34 75.39
N GLN A 757 -16.30 -202.79 74.70
CA GLN A 757 -16.32 -202.85 73.23
C GLN A 757 -16.35 -201.44 72.59
N GLY A 758 -16.85 -200.44 73.31
CA GLY A 758 -16.90 -199.04 72.88
C GLY A 758 -15.59 -198.27 73.03
N ARG A 759 -14.57 -198.81 73.71
CA ARG A 759 -13.32 -198.07 74.03
C ARG A 759 -12.64 -197.42 72.82
N GLY A 760 -12.55 -198.12 71.69
CA GLY A 760 -11.97 -197.55 70.45
C GLY A 760 -12.79 -196.38 69.92
N PHE A 761 -14.12 -196.50 69.89
CA PHE A 761 -15.02 -195.42 69.49
C PHE A 761 -14.98 -194.23 70.45
N ALA A 762 -14.82 -194.45 71.75
CA ALA A 762 -14.73 -193.37 72.74
C ALA A 762 -13.47 -192.50 72.53
N VAL A 763 -12.33 -193.12 72.18
CA VAL A 763 -11.10 -192.39 71.83
C VAL A 763 -11.28 -191.60 70.54
N VAL A 764 -11.84 -192.20 69.49
CA VAL A 764 -12.12 -191.51 68.21
C VAL A 764 -13.09 -190.35 68.42
N ALA A 765 -14.15 -190.53 69.21
CA ALA A 765 -15.11 -189.47 69.52
C ALA A 765 -14.47 -188.32 70.32
N ALA A 766 -13.57 -188.61 71.27
CA ALA A 766 -12.82 -187.59 72.00
C ALA A 766 -11.89 -186.80 71.06
N GLU A 767 -11.20 -187.47 70.13
CA GLU A 767 -10.30 -186.82 69.17
C GLU A 767 -11.07 -185.96 68.14
N VAL A 768 -12.17 -186.48 67.59
CA VAL A 768 -13.07 -185.69 66.70
C VAL A 768 -13.66 -184.49 67.45
N ARG A 769 -13.96 -184.62 68.74
CA ARG A 769 -14.41 -183.48 69.57
C ARG A 769 -13.30 -182.45 69.77
N ASN A 770 -12.07 -182.88 70.07
CA ASN A 770 -10.92 -181.98 70.20
C ASN A 770 -10.66 -181.22 68.89
N LEU A 771 -10.65 -181.94 67.77
CA LEU A 771 -10.53 -181.37 66.43
C LEU A 771 -11.63 -180.34 66.16
N ALA A 772 -12.90 -180.66 66.46
CA ALA A 772 -14.02 -179.74 66.29
C ALA A 772 -13.89 -178.47 67.16
N GLN A 773 -13.46 -178.60 68.42
CA GLN A 773 -13.20 -177.43 69.28
C GLN A 773 -12.03 -176.58 68.76
N ARG A 774 -10.98 -177.20 68.21
CA ARG A 774 -9.86 -176.49 67.56
C ARG A 774 -10.31 -175.80 66.27
N SER A 775 -11.16 -176.42 65.46
CA SER A 775 -11.74 -175.82 64.26
C SER A 775 -12.63 -174.61 64.58
N ALA A 776 -13.45 -174.67 65.63
CA ALA A 776 -14.24 -173.53 66.08
C ALA A 776 -13.35 -172.37 66.60
N GLY A 777 -12.30 -172.70 67.36
CA GLY A 777 -11.30 -171.71 67.79
C GLY A 777 -10.65 -170.99 66.60
N ALA A 778 -10.12 -171.76 65.64
CA ALA A 778 -9.51 -171.21 64.43
C ALA A 778 -10.50 -170.43 63.56
N ALA A 779 -11.74 -170.90 63.41
CA ALA A 779 -12.79 -170.19 62.68
C ALA A 779 -13.11 -168.84 63.34
N LYS A 780 -13.18 -168.79 64.67
CA LYS A 780 -13.39 -167.54 65.41
C LYS A 780 -12.22 -166.57 65.29
N GLU A 781 -10.98 -167.05 65.31
CA GLU A 781 -9.78 -166.23 65.08
C GLU A 781 -9.76 -165.64 63.64
N ILE A 782 -10.01 -166.48 62.62
CA ILE A 782 -10.12 -166.02 61.23
C ILE A 782 -11.28 -165.03 61.07
N LYS A 783 -12.41 -165.24 61.73
CA LYS A 783 -13.57 -164.32 61.71
C LYS A 783 -13.22 -162.95 62.30
N GLY A 784 -12.35 -162.90 63.32
CA GLY A 784 -11.75 -161.65 63.80
C GLY A 784 -10.93 -160.96 62.71
N LEU A 785 -9.89 -161.64 62.22
CA LEU A 785 -8.99 -161.09 61.19
C LEU A 785 -9.71 -160.65 59.90
N ILE A 786 -10.77 -161.34 59.51
CA ILE A 786 -11.60 -160.96 58.35
C ILE A 786 -12.49 -159.76 58.66
N ASN A 787 -13.05 -159.62 59.86
CA ASN A 787 -13.76 -158.41 60.27
C ASN A 787 -12.83 -157.20 60.29
N ASP A 788 -11.63 -157.34 60.87
CA ASP A 788 -10.59 -156.31 60.89
C ASP A 788 -10.19 -155.91 59.45
N SER A 789 -10.11 -156.90 58.54
CA SER A 789 -9.86 -156.67 57.11
C SER A 789 -11.03 -155.97 56.40
N VAL A 790 -12.28 -156.29 56.74
CA VAL A 790 -13.47 -155.60 56.21
C VAL A 790 -13.51 -154.14 56.67
N GLU A 791 -13.14 -153.86 57.92
CA GLU A 791 -13.04 -152.48 58.42
C GLU A 791 -11.89 -151.74 57.74
N ALA A 792 -10.68 -152.30 57.69
CA ALA A 792 -9.51 -151.68 57.06
C ALA A 792 -9.75 -151.36 55.57
N VAL A 793 -10.36 -152.30 54.82
CA VAL A 793 -10.75 -152.04 53.42
C VAL A 793 -11.89 -151.02 53.34
N GLY A 794 -12.82 -150.99 54.30
CA GLY A 794 -13.84 -149.95 54.40
C GLY A 794 -13.28 -148.55 54.64
N GLN A 795 -12.28 -148.40 55.52
CA GLN A 795 -11.55 -147.15 55.75
C GLN A 795 -10.73 -146.76 54.50
N GLY A 796 -10.02 -147.72 53.89
CA GLY A 796 -9.28 -147.51 52.64
C GLY A 796 -10.18 -147.10 51.48
N THR A 797 -11.38 -147.66 51.36
CA THR A 797 -12.37 -147.27 50.34
C THR A 797 -12.73 -145.79 50.48
N LYS A 798 -12.97 -145.29 51.71
CA LYS A 798 -13.28 -143.87 51.95
C LYS A 798 -12.14 -142.95 51.54
N LEU A 799 -10.90 -143.27 51.92
CA LEU A 799 -9.73 -142.44 51.59
C LEU A 799 -9.49 -142.37 50.07
N VAL A 800 -9.75 -143.46 49.34
CA VAL A 800 -9.64 -143.48 47.87
C VAL A 800 -10.82 -142.74 47.20
N ASP A 801 -12.02 -142.80 47.77
CA ASP A 801 -13.20 -142.03 47.32
C ASP A 801 -13.00 -140.51 47.52
N GLU A 802 -12.52 -140.11 48.70
CA GLU A 802 -12.12 -138.73 49.04
C GLU A 802 -11.00 -138.22 48.12
N THR A 803 -9.98 -139.04 47.86
CA THR A 803 -8.93 -138.74 46.86
C THR A 803 -9.54 -138.53 45.46
N GLY A 804 -10.57 -139.32 45.11
CA GLY A 804 -11.28 -139.21 43.83
C GLY A 804 -12.04 -137.88 43.69
N GLN A 805 -12.66 -137.42 44.78
CA GLN A 805 -13.27 -136.10 44.87
C GLN A 805 -12.24 -134.98 44.70
N THR A 806 -11.09 -135.07 45.39
CA THR A 806 -9.98 -134.09 45.23
C THR A 806 -9.47 -134.02 43.78
N PHE A 807 -9.36 -135.15 43.07
CA PHE A 807 -9.03 -135.14 41.64
C PHE A 807 -10.11 -134.48 40.78
N SER A 808 -11.39 -134.59 41.14
CA SER A 808 -12.47 -133.90 40.42
C SER A 808 -12.42 -132.39 40.63
N GLU A 809 -12.18 -131.93 41.86
CA GLU A 809 -12.02 -130.51 42.21
C GLU A 809 -10.79 -129.90 41.52
N LEU A 810 -9.68 -130.65 41.49
CA LEU A 810 -8.44 -130.24 40.83
C LEU A 810 -8.60 -130.10 39.30
N VAL A 811 -9.45 -130.91 38.66
CA VAL A 811 -9.80 -130.70 37.24
C VAL A 811 -10.55 -129.37 37.06
N THR A 812 -11.60 -129.12 37.86
CA THR A 812 -12.38 -127.86 37.79
C THR A 812 -11.49 -126.63 37.98
N SER A 813 -10.58 -126.63 38.96
CA SER A 813 -9.65 -125.50 39.16
C SER A 813 -8.67 -125.31 38.00
N ILE A 814 -8.30 -126.35 37.24
CA ILE A 814 -7.48 -126.21 36.04
C ILE A 814 -8.30 -125.69 34.86
N GLU A 815 -9.58 -126.04 34.75
CA GLU A 815 -10.50 -125.43 33.77
C GLU A 815 -10.64 -123.91 34.02
N GLU A 816 -10.79 -123.49 35.28
CA GLU A 816 -10.80 -122.07 35.67
C GLU A 816 -9.49 -121.35 35.33
N VAL A 817 -8.33 -121.97 35.61
CA VAL A 817 -7.01 -121.42 35.23
C VAL A 817 -6.86 -121.35 33.70
N SER A 818 -7.28 -122.38 32.97
CA SER A 818 -7.24 -122.38 31.50
C SER A 818 -8.15 -121.29 30.91
N LYS A 819 -9.27 -120.97 31.56
CA LYS A 819 -10.12 -119.84 31.18
C LYS A 819 -9.41 -118.50 31.42
N MET A 820 -8.85 -118.27 32.62
CA MET A 820 -8.13 -117.02 32.90
C MET A 820 -6.96 -116.78 31.92
N ILE A 821 -6.27 -117.85 31.50
CA ILE A 821 -5.25 -117.80 30.46
C ILE A 821 -5.83 -117.38 29.09
N SER A 822 -7.02 -117.87 28.72
CA SER A 822 -7.72 -117.44 27.49
C SER A 822 -8.21 -115.99 27.55
N ASP A 823 -8.61 -115.52 28.73
CA ASP A 823 -9.01 -114.13 28.96
C ASP A 823 -7.78 -113.19 28.85
N ILE A 824 -6.61 -113.62 29.34
CA ILE A 824 -5.32 -112.90 29.21
C ILE A 824 -4.85 -112.85 27.74
N ASP A 825 -4.92 -113.95 26.98
CA ASP A 825 -4.57 -113.98 25.56
C ASP A 825 -5.44 -113.02 24.73
N SER A 826 -6.72 -112.92 25.09
CA SER A 826 -7.67 -111.99 24.47
C SER A 826 -7.30 -110.53 24.78
N ALA A 827 -7.04 -110.21 26.06
CA ALA A 827 -6.62 -108.88 26.48
C ALA A 827 -5.25 -108.46 25.91
N GLY A 828 -4.30 -109.39 25.77
CA GLY A 828 -2.99 -109.13 25.16
C GLY A 828 -3.08 -108.77 23.67
N LYS A 829 -4.04 -109.37 22.94
CA LYS A 829 -4.32 -109.00 21.54
C LYS A 829 -4.96 -107.62 21.42
N GLU A 830 -5.87 -107.27 22.33
CA GLU A 830 -6.47 -105.93 22.42
C GLU A 830 -5.42 -104.86 22.77
N GLN A 831 -4.52 -105.16 23.73
CA GLN A 831 -3.37 -104.30 24.04
C GLN A 831 -2.43 -104.14 22.84
N SER A 832 -2.11 -105.21 22.12
CA SER A 832 -1.26 -105.14 20.92
C SER A 832 -1.88 -104.28 19.82
N ALA A 833 -3.21 -104.32 19.64
CA ALA A 833 -3.91 -103.47 18.68
C ALA A 833 -3.87 -101.99 19.09
N GLY A 834 -4.20 -101.68 20.35
CA GLY A 834 -4.14 -100.31 20.88
C GLY A 834 -2.72 -99.72 20.89
N ILE A 835 -1.70 -100.54 21.16
CA ILE A 835 -0.28 -100.16 21.03
C ILE A 835 0.05 -99.79 19.58
N GLY A 836 -0.52 -100.50 18.59
CA GLY A 836 -0.38 -100.15 17.18
C GLY A 836 -1.00 -98.80 16.82
N GLU A 837 -2.20 -98.50 17.33
CA GLU A 837 -2.85 -97.18 17.13
C GLU A 837 -2.05 -96.04 17.79
N VAL A 838 -1.54 -96.24 19.01
CA VAL A 838 -0.70 -95.24 19.69
C VAL A 838 0.65 -95.06 18.96
N SER A 839 1.25 -96.14 18.45
CA SER A 839 2.48 -96.06 17.66
C SER A 839 2.29 -95.26 16.36
N ALA A 840 1.16 -95.45 15.66
CA ALA A 840 0.81 -94.64 14.50
C ALA A 840 0.61 -93.15 14.86
N ALA A 841 -0.04 -92.85 16.00
CA ALA A 841 -0.20 -91.48 16.48
C ALA A 841 1.15 -90.82 16.86
N VAL A 842 2.08 -91.57 17.48
CA VAL A 842 3.44 -91.09 17.78
C VAL A 842 4.22 -90.81 16.49
N SER A 843 4.11 -91.67 15.47
CA SER A 843 4.72 -91.43 14.14
C SER A 843 4.17 -90.18 13.46
N GLN A 844 2.87 -89.88 13.60
CA GLN A 844 2.27 -88.65 13.08
C GLN A 844 2.73 -87.41 13.87
N MET A 845 2.93 -87.54 15.19
CA MET A 845 3.50 -86.46 16.00
C MET A 845 4.96 -86.17 15.63
N ASP A 846 5.76 -87.17 15.28
CA ASP A 846 7.12 -86.96 14.79
C ASP A 846 7.12 -86.22 13.43
N GLU A 847 6.29 -86.63 12.47
CA GLU A 847 6.16 -85.92 11.19
C GLU A 847 5.78 -84.44 11.39
N MET A 848 4.79 -84.15 12.25
CA MET A 848 4.43 -82.77 12.60
C MET A 848 5.56 -82.03 13.34
N THR A 849 6.40 -82.73 14.11
CA THR A 849 7.56 -82.13 14.81
C THR A 849 8.67 -81.76 13.82
N GLN A 850 8.91 -82.61 12.81
CA GLN A 850 9.83 -82.31 11.70
C GLN A 850 9.32 -81.14 10.83
N GLN A 851 8.01 -81.10 10.53
CA GLN A 851 7.38 -79.97 9.83
C GLN A 851 7.50 -78.66 10.65
N ASN A 852 7.28 -78.71 11.97
CA ASN A 852 7.49 -77.55 12.85
C ASN A 852 8.94 -77.06 12.85
N ALA A 853 9.93 -77.94 12.76
CA ALA A 853 11.34 -77.54 12.66
C ALA A 853 11.61 -76.78 11.35
N ALA A 854 11.12 -77.28 10.21
CA ALA A 854 11.24 -76.60 8.92
C ALA A 854 10.54 -75.22 8.90
N LEU A 855 9.33 -75.14 9.47
CA LEU A 855 8.60 -73.88 9.61
C LEU A 855 9.32 -72.87 10.52
N VAL A 856 10.02 -73.34 11.56
CA VAL A 856 10.85 -72.48 12.43
C VAL A 856 12.04 -71.91 11.66
N GLU A 857 12.74 -72.70 10.82
CA GLU A 857 13.82 -72.21 9.97
C GLU A 857 13.31 -71.19 8.93
N GLU A 858 12.20 -71.48 8.24
CA GLU A 858 11.59 -70.58 7.25
C GLU A 858 11.11 -69.26 7.89
N ALA A 859 10.47 -69.34 9.06
CA ALA A 859 10.01 -68.15 9.79
C ALA A 859 11.18 -67.34 10.36
N ALA A 860 12.27 -67.96 10.80
CA ALA A 860 13.48 -67.28 11.24
C ALA A 860 14.19 -66.57 10.08
N ALA A 861 14.31 -67.21 8.92
CA ALA A 861 14.85 -66.60 7.70
C ALA A 861 13.98 -65.42 7.23
N SER A 862 12.65 -65.58 7.25
CA SER A 862 11.68 -64.54 6.91
C SER A 862 11.78 -63.34 7.86
N SER A 863 11.88 -63.59 9.16
CA SER A 863 12.10 -62.56 10.18
C SER A 863 13.41 -61.80 9.94
N LYS A 864 14.49 -62.52 9.60
CA LYS A 864 15.77 -61.86 9.30
C LYS A 864 15.70 -61.00 8.05
N SER A 865 15.00 -61.44 7.01
CA SER A 865 14.76 -60.61 5.81
C SER A 865 13.91 -59.38 6.12
N MET A 866 12.91 -59.48 6.99
CA MET A 866 12.11 -58.32 7.44
C MET A 866 12.92 -57.32 8.27
N GLU A 867 13.82 -57.80 9.15
CA GLU A 867 14.78 -56.96 9.89
C GLU A 867 15.69 -56.18 8.92
N GLU A 868 16.28 -56.89 7.94
CA GLU A 868 17.20 -56.29 6.95
C GLU A 868 16.50 -55.31 6.00
N GLN A 869 15.30 -55.63 5.51
CA GLN A 869 14.50 -54.71 4.68
C GLN A 869 14.08 -53.47 5.46
N SER A 870 13.67 -53.62 6.72
CA SER A 870 13.30 -52.48 7.57
C SER A 870 14.50 -51.58 7.87
N GLN A 871 15.68 -52.17 8.13
CA GLN A 871 16.92 -51.43 8.31
C GLN A 871 17.34 -50.68 7.04
N ALA A 872 17.16 -51.28 5.86
CA ALA A 872 17.42 -50.62 4.58
C ALA A 872 16.45 -49.47 4.27
N LEU A 873 15.17 -49.59 4.65
CA LEU A 873 14.19 -48.50 4.57
C LEU A 873 14.55 -47.35 5.52
N LEU A 874 14.96 -47.66 6.76
CA LEU A 874 15.45 -46.65 7.71
C LEU A 874 16.71 -45.93 7.19
N GLU A 875 17.62 -46.64 6.52
CA GLU A 875 18.82 -46.04 5.91
C GLU A 875 18.46 -45.16 4.71
N GLN A 876 17.55 -45.59 3.82
CA GLN A 876 17.06 -44.77 2.69
C GLN A 876 16.35 -43.50 3.18
N VAL A 877 15.49 -43.62 4.20
CA VAL A 877 14.78 -42.47 4.78
C VAL A 877 15.72 -41.54 5.55
N SER A 878 16.86 -42.03 6.07
CA SER A 878 17.85 -41.20 6.77
C SER A 878 18.57 -40.15 5.90
N PHE A 879 18.39 -40.19 4.58
CA PHE A 879 18.74 -39.08 3.67
C PHE A 879 17.92 -37.81 3.98
N PHE A 880 16.66 -37.96 4.40
CA PHE A 880 15.79 -36.83 4.68
C PHE A 880 15.98 -36.32 6.11
N ASN A 881 16.35 -35.04 6.23
CA ASN A 881 16.40 -34.33 7.50
C ASN A 881 15.05 -33.67 7.79
N ASP A 882 14.27 -34.29 8.66
CA ASP A 882 12.98 -33.80 9.18
C ASP A 882 13.13 -32.88 10.41
N GLY A 883 14.36 -32.61 10.87
CA GLY A 883 14.64 -31.85 12.09
C GLY A 883 14.40 -32.61 13.39
N SER A 884 13.95 -33.88 13.35
CA SER A 884 13.79 -34.73 14.54
C SER A 884 15.13 -35.20 15.16
N SER A 885 16.24 -34.95 14.46
CA SER A 885 17.57 -35.52 14.73
C SER A 885 18.35 -34.85 15.88
N GLU A 886 17.71 -34.55 17.02
CA GLU A 886 18.42 -34.09 18.23
C GLU A 886 18.00 -34.80 19.54
N VAL A 887 17.86 -36.13 19.50
CA VAL A 887 18.03 -36.95 20.71
C VAL A 887 18.92 -38.16 20.42
N ASN A 888 19.93 -38.40 21.26
CA ASN A 888 20.81 -39.58 21.26
C ASN A 888 21.74 -39.78 20.05
N ALA A 889 22.37 -38.71 19.54
CA ALA A 889 23.66 -38.81 18.84
C ALA A 889 24.82 -39.18 19.81
N THR A 890 24.68 -40.28 20.55
CA THR A 890 25.69 -40.75 21.52
C THR A 890 26.91 -41.26 20.76
N GLN A 891 28.01 -40.52 20.87
CA GLN A 891 29.23 -40.70 20.07
C GLN A 891 29.79 -42.13 20.05
N VAL A 892 29.50 -42.89 18.99
CA VAL A 892 30.24 -44.12 18.66
C VAL A 892 31.57 -43.74 18.00
N ILE A 893 32.51 -43.24 18.81
CA ILE A 893 33.89 -42.97 18.37
C ILE A 893 34.54 -44.30 17.99
N ARG A 894 34.62 -44.57 16.67
CA ARG A 894 35.46 -45.62 16.11
C ARG A 894 36.94 -45.22 16.23
N SER A 895 37.53 -45.44 17.41
CA SER A 895 38.98 -45.39 17.60
C SER A 895 39.58 -46.81 17.48
N PRO A 896 40.56 -47.06 16.61
CA PRO A 896 41.21 -48.36 16.51
C PRO A 896 42.16 -48.57 17.70
N ARG A 897 42.07 -49.71 18.38
CA ARG A 897 43.07 -50.11 19.38
C ARG A 897 43.27 -51.61 19.46
N GLU A 898 44.43 -52.07 18.98
CA GLU A 898 44.95 -53.38 19.37
C GLU A 898 45.22 -53.41 20.89
N ALA A 899 44.71 -54.44 21.56
CA ALA A 899 45.20 -54.87 22.87
C ALA A 899 45.00 -56.39 23.00
N LYS A 900 46.10 -57.13 23.15
CA LYS A 900 46.07 -58.59 23.26
C LYS A 900 45.58 -59.03 24.64
N SER A 901 44.71 -60.03 24.68
CA SER A 901 44.48 -60.86 25.86
C SER A 901 44.22 -62.31 25.42
N ASN A 902 44.90 -63.27 26.04
CA ASN A 902 44.80 -64.68 25.67
C ASN A 902 43.60 -65.34 26.35
N PHE A 903 42.84 -66.16 25.62
CA PHE A 903 42.47 -67.51 26.07
C PHE A 903 42.26 -68.41 24.84
N SER A 904 42.79 -69.63 24.87
CA SER A 904 42.81 -70.54 23.71
C SER A 904 41.68 -71.56 23.76
N PRO A 905 40.96 -71.82 22.66
CA PRO A 905 40.16 -73.02 22.52
C PRO A 905 41.04 -74.21 22.09
N SER A 906 40.98 -75.28 22.89
CA SER A 906 41.31 -76.66 22.52
C SER A 906 40.12 -77.50 23.01
N THR A 907 39.63 -78.53 22.32
CA THR A 907 40.38 -79.48 21.49
C THR A 907 39.52 -80.04 20.35
N THR A 908 40.14 -80.33 19.20
CA THR A 908 39.52 -81.02 18.05
C THR A 908 39.53 -82.54 18.19
N ILE A 909 38.44 -83.22 17.81
CA ILE A 909 38.42 -84.62 17.35
C ILE A 909 37.34 -84.76 16.23
N PRO A 910 37.42 -85.75 15.32
CA PRO A 910 37.49 -85.38 13.89
C PRO A 910 36.48 -86.08 12.96
N THR A 911 36.40 -85.56 11.73
CA THR A 911 35.59 -86.08 10.62
C THR A 911 36.02 -87.50 10.19
N PRO A 912 35.10 -88.46 10.03
CA PRO A 912 35.37 -89.73 9.33
C PRO A 912 35.43 -89.51 7.81
N ALA A 913 36.41 -90.10 7.14
CA ALA A 913 36.56 -89.97 5.69
C ALA A 913 35.63 -90.90 4.88
N ASN A 914 35.16 -90.37 3.76
CA ASN A 914 34.52 -91.05 2.61
C ASN A 914 34.86 -92.55 2.47
N ASN A 915 33.84 -93.42 2.49
CA ASN A 915 33.97 -94.81 2.09
C ASN A 915 32.77 -95.26 1.22
N ARG A 916 33.05 -96.01 0.15
CA ARG A 916 32.06 -96.39 -0.87
C ARG A 916 30.97 -97.31 -0.29
N LYS A 917 29.70 -97.02 -0.59
CA LYS A 917 28.60 -98.00 -0.55
C LYS A 917 27.88 -98.10 -1.90
N VAL A 918 27.31 -99.26 -2.16
CA VAL A 918 26.74 -99.68 -3.45
C VAL A 918 25.26 -99.28 -3.53
N LYS A 919 24.78 -98.88 -4.72
CA LYS A 919 23.36 -98.63 -4.96
C LYS A 919 22.54 -99.91 -4.75
N ARG A 920 21.48 -99.83 -3.94
CA ARG A 920 20.38 -100.82 -3.91
C ARG A 920 19.43 -100.54 -5.09
N PRO A 921 18.76 -101.55 -5.69
CA PRO A 921 17.73 -101.30 -6.69
C PRO A 921 16.49 -100.63 -6.08
N VAL A 922 15.87 -99.73 -6.85
CA VAL A 922 14.56 -99.14 -6.57
C VAL A 922 13.45 -100.16 -6.86
N THR A 923 12.36 -100.13 -6.08
CA THR A 923 11.17 -100.98 -6.29
C THR A 923 9.99 -100.17 -6.84
N PRO A 924 8.98 -100.77 -7.51
CA PRO A 924 7.97 -100.05 -8.28
C PRO A 924 6.89 -99.30 -7.46
N ILE A 925 7.22 -98.78 -6.29
CA ILE A 925 6.30 -98.11 -5.35
C ILE A 925 6.60 -96.61 -5.25
N ASP A 926 7.85 -96.20 -5.54
CA ASP A 926 8.33 -94.82 -5.37
C ASP A 926 7.98 -93.89 -6.56
N GLN A 927 6.79 -94.05 -7.17
CA GLN A 927 6.49 -93.39 -8.47
C GLN A 927 5.02 -92.97 -8.71
N GLU A 928 4.23 -92.75 -7.67
CA GLU A 928 2.77 -92.46 -7.78
C GLU A 928 2.32 -91.13 -7.13
N TRP A 929 3.24 -90.19 -6.82
CA TRP A 929 2.93 -88.92 -6.13
C TRP A 929 3.67 -87.69 -6.73
N GLU A 930 3.55 -87.47 -8.04
CA GLU A 930 4.04 -86.24 -8.71
C GLU A 930 2.97 -85.53 -9.60
N GLU A 931 1.68 -85.88 -9.44
CA GLU A 931 0.54 -85.18 -10.06
C GLU A 931 -0.59 -84.87 -9.04
N PHE A 932 -0.33 -83.98 -8.07
CA PHE A 932 -1.36 -83.13 -7.45
C PHE A 932 -0.79 -81.80 -6.95
#